data_AF-A0A6A3JA22-F1
#
_entry.id   AF-A0A6A3JA22-F1
#
_cell.length_a   1.000
_cell.length_b   1.000
_cell.length_c   1.000
_cell.angle_alpha   90.00
_cell.angle_beta   90.00
_cell.angle_gamma   90.00
#
_symmetry.space_group_name_H-M   'P 1'
#
loop_
_entity.id
_entity.type
_entity.pdbx_description
1 polymer ?
#
loop_
_entity_poly.entity_id
_entity_poly.type
_entity_poly.pdbx_seq_one_letter_code
_entity_poly.pdbx_strand_id
1 'polypeptide(L)'
;MLVSEVTSGATPVAPLTSAIVVLRNNPSLGALPHVISSVSQCLDHSVAIPLAHACAFGSLRLLRRVWDVSEEFAASDGETRRCPSRCWSSLQFLQSERHYYRAQFSQGVVEAVRRGDLDMIRWLFDHFAGCVVTIQAVEAAAAAGDLQILKFFLDNEVATQDAAEANSVHWGGGDLAAAVENEHTDVARWIFEYKGSVERDWGRFMAAVVRKGDLELLQWLLDRGYAGRQLAPPTMDDAAWGGHLNMLQWLYQHGYVHHASFALEHAARNGYLEIVEWLVRYHPVGNASRALDAAARENHLHVVRWLLEHNLGRGATSGMHQAAIRGYLDVARYLHEQGFHGLGSVSCGTMLRAAGRGFIDVVQWLNDEFAHDLQRNLYKDLRPYSLTLLADEPSTAIDAAAKNGHLEVLEYLQSVDERLTEEGFTGSRPTDTHEAMGGAAAGNHLDVVEWLSKHRSGACTTAAMDAAAANGHLAMVQWLHTYRTEGCTTAAMDGAAANGHLEVVKWLHGHRSEGCTTAAMDDAAKNGHMDVVQWLHRNRGEGCSADAMNYAAGTGLLKMVQWLDRNRREGCTSRAMDAAASGGHFEILLFLKSERIEGCSRNAAFEAQRKKHVDVLAWLQEHYPDAPGPQRRVRIRHLA
;
A
#
# COMPACT_ATOMS: atom_id res chain seq x y z
N MET A 1 6.82 61.38 33.07
CA MET A 1 7.66 60.20 32.74
C MET A 1 6.82 59.31 31.84
N LEU A 2 7.18 59.25 30.57
CA LEU A 2 6.66 58.32 29.59
C LEU A 2 7.21 56.93 29.92
N VAL A 3 6.32 55.96 30.17
CA VAL A 3 6.66 54.54 30.03
C VAL A 3 5.74 54.03 28.94
N SER A 4 6.34 53.76 27.78
CA SER A 4 5.72 53.14 26.63
C SER A 4 5.38 51.69 26.95
N GLU A 5 4.09 51.36 26.99
CA GLU A 5 3.63 49.99 26.80
C GLU A 5 3.90 49.61 25.34
N VAL A 6 4.99 48.88 25.11
CA VAL A 6 5.11 48.06 23.91
C VAL A 6 4.30 46.80 24.20
N THR A 7 3.01 46.85 23.92
CA THR A 7 2.17 45.65 23.88
C THR A 7 2.63 44.79 22.71
N SER A 8 3.15 43.60 22.99
CA SER A 8 3.42 42.56 22.00
C SER A 8 2.19 42.35 21.10
N GLY A 9 2.35 42.60 19.81
CA GLY A 9 1.27 42.67 18.81
C GLY A 9 0.63 41.33 18.40
N ALA A 10 0.49 40.35 19.29
CA ALA A 10 -0.27 39.14 18.99
C ALA A 10 -1.74 39.36 19.32
N THR A 11 -2.61 39.43 18.31
CA THR A 11 -4.07 39.44 18.52
C THR A 11 -4.50 38.11 19.14
N PRO A 12 -5.21 38.10 20.28
CA PRO A 12 -5.61 36.85 20.94
C PRO A 12 -6.53 36.03 20.03
N VAL A 13 -6.24 34.73 19.90
CA VAL A 13 -6.96 33.86 18.97
C VAL A 13 -8.43 33.76 19.36
N ALA A 14 -9.34 34.06 18.43
CA ALA A 14 -10.78 34.15 18.71
C ALA A 14 -11.33 32.83 19.30
N PRO A 15 -12.18 32.84 20.34
CA PRO A 15 -12.66 31.61 20.95
C PRO A 15 -13.52 30.79 19.98
N LEU A 16 -13.47 29.46 20.13
CA LEU A 16 -14.26 28.53 19.33
C LEU A 16 -15.76 28.84 19.45
N THR A 17 -16.46 28.82 18.32
CA THR A 17 -17.92 29.02 18.31
C THR A 17 -18.64 28.02 19.20
N SER A 18 -18.16 26.77 19.28
CA SER A 18 -18.68 25.75 20.21
C SER A 18 -18.54 26.18 21.67
N ALA A 19 -17.40 26.73 22.08
CA ALA A 19 -17.19 27.25 23.43
C ALA A 19 -18.14 28.42 23.74
N ILE A 20 -18.30 29.34 22.78
CA ILE A 20 -19.27 30.45 22.90
C ILE A 20 -20.69 29.89 23.07
N VAL A 21 -21.09 28.92 22.23
CA VAL A 21 -22.43 28.31 22.27
C VAL A 21 -22.69 27.59 23.58
N VAL A 22 -21.74 26.79 24.09
CA VAL A 22 -21.87 26.11 25.39
C VAL A 22 -22.06 27.12 26.52
N LEU A 23 -21.36 28.25 26.47
CA LEU A 23 -21.44 29.29 27.50
C LEU A 23 -22.67 30.21 27.36
N ARG A 24 -23.45 30.14 26.27
CA ARG A 24 -24.71 30.91 26.14
C ARG A 24 -25.74 30.54 27.21
N ASN A 25 -25.73 29.29 27.68
CA ASN A 25 -26.65 28.83 28.71
C ASN A 25 -26.30 29.35 30.12
N ASN A 26 -25.14 29.99 30.31
CA ASN A 26 -24.72 30.62 31.56
C ASN A 26 -24.10 32.02 31.29
N PRO A 27 -24.90 33.07 31.09
CA PRO A 27 -24.43 34.40 30.67
C PRO A 27 -23.42 35.04 31.61
N SER A 28 -23.47 34.72 32.91
CA SER A 28 -22.51 35.19 33.93
C SER A 28 -21.10 34.63 33.70
N LEU A 29 -20.98 33.37 33.27
CA LEU A 29 -19.70 32.75 32.90
C LEU A 29 -19.26 33.18 31.50
N GLY A 30 -20.19 33.30 30.56
CA GLY A 30 -19.93 33.81 29.21
C GLY A 30 -19.50 35.28 29.16
N ALA A 31 -19.72 36.05 30.22
CA ALA A 31 -19.22 37.43 30.34
C ALA A 31 -17.73 37.50 30.74
N LEU A 32 -17.13 36.39 31.19
CA LEU A 32 -15.75 36.32 31.66
C LEU A 32 -14.82 35.85 30.53
N PRO A 33 -13.96 36.72 29.95
CA PRO A 33 -13.13 36.37 28.79
C PRO A 33 -12.16 35.21 29.07
N HIS A 34 -11.62 35.14 30.29
CA HIS A 34 -10.72 34.06 30.69
C HIS A 34 -11.44 32.70 30.75
N VAL A 35 -12.72 32.65 31.15
CA VAL A 35 -13.51 31.41 31.18
C VAL A 35 -13.78 30.92 29.77
N ILE A 36 -14.21 31.82 28.87
CA ILE A 36 -14.41 31.48 27.46
C ILE A 36 -13.11 30.98 26.84
N SER A 37 -11.99 31.65 27.13
CA SER A 37 -10.67 31.24 26.66
C SER A 37 -10.29 29.84 27.18
N SER A 38 -10.45 29.56 28.48
CA SER A 38 -10.14 28.24 29.04
C SER A 38 -11.03 27.13 28.49
N VAL A 39 -12.34 27.37 28.33
CA VAL A 39 -13.27 26.40 27.72
C VAL A 39 -12.92 26.17 26.26
N SER A 40 -12.62 27.24 25.52
CA SER A 40 -12.16 27.15 24.14
C SER A 40 -10.87 26.35 24.02
N GLN A 41 -9.86 26.64 24.84
CA GLN A 41 -8.59 25.91 24.86
C GLN A 41 -8.79 24.43 25.20
N CYS A 42 -9.70 24.11 26.12
CA CYS A 42 -10.01 22.72 26.49
C CYS A 42 -10.69 21.95 25.34
N LEU A 43 -11.55 22.61 24.56
CA LEU A 43 -12.27 22.00 23.44
C LEU A 43 -11.48 22.01 22.13
N ASP A 44 -10.42 22.82 22.02
CA ASP A 44 -9.69 23.01 20.79
C ASP A 44 -8.74 21.85 20.50
N HIS A 45 -9.29 20.80 19.87
CA HIS A 45 -8.51 19.70 19.36
C HIS A 45 -7.81 19.99 18.02
N SER A 46 -8.02 21.16 17.40
CA SER A 46 -7.28 21.51 16.17
C SER A 46 -5.80 21.69 16.44
N VAL A 47 -5.42 22.01 17.69
CA VAL A 47 -4.01 22.14 18.10
C VAL A 47 -3.21 20.83 18.06
N ALA A 48 -3.90 19.69 17.91
CA ALA A 48 -3.28 18.37 17.81
C ALA A 48 -3.07 17.92 16.35
N ILE A 49 -3.57 18.69 15.38
CA ILE A 49 -3.53 18.34 13.96
C ILE A 49 -2.39 19.10 13.29
N PRO A 50 -1.41 18.41 12.67
CA PRO A 50 -0.39 19.07 11.85
C PRO A 50 -1.01 19.86 10.70
N LEU A 51 -0.42 20.99 10.33
CA LEU A 51 -0.95 21.89 9.31
C LEU A 51 -1.15 21.19 7.95
N ALA A 52 -0.22 20.33 7.55
CA ALA A 52 -0.34 19.55 6.32
C ALA A 52 -1.56 18.61 6.34
N HIS A 53 -1.85 17.99 7.48
CA HIS A 53 -3.05 17.16 7.64
C HIS A 53 -4.32 18.01 7.70
N ALA A 54 -4.24 19.23 8.22
CA ALA A 54 -5.35 20.18 8.20
C ALA A 54 -5.77 20.57 6.76
N CYS A 55 -4.83 20.58 5.80
CA CYS A 55 -5.12 20.81 4.38
C CYS A 55 -6.08 19.75 3.80
N ALA A 56 -6.03 18.50 4.29
CA ALA A 56 -6.89 17.41 3.82
C ALA A 56 -8.39 17.69 4.05
N PHE A 57 -8.73 18.53 5.02
CA PHE A 57 -10.11 18.90 5.33
C PHE A 57 -10.69 20.01 4.42
N GLY A 58 -9.87 20.70 3.61
CA GLY A 58 -10.36 21.73 2.69
C GLY A 58 -10.92 22.98 3.38
N SER A 59 -10.40 23.35 4.55
CA SER A 59 -10.94 24.46 5.35
C SER A 59 -9.89 25.51 5.64
N LEU A 60 -9.93 26.63 4.90
CA LEU A 60 -9.10 27.80 5.19
C LEU A 60 -9.30 28.36 6.61
N ARG A 61 -10.50 28.19 7.19
CA ARG A 61 -10.76 28.58 8.58
C ARG A 61 -9.97 27.73 9.57
N LEU A 62 -9.87 26.42 9.30
CA LEU A 62 -9.07 25.51 10.11
C LEU A 62 -7.57 25.86 9.96
N LEU A 63 -7.10 26.11 8.73
CA LEU A 63 -5.71 26.48 8.49
C LEU A 63 -5.31 27.77 9.19
N ARG A 64 -6.15 28.82 9.09
CA ARG A 64 -5.93 30.08 9.83
C ARG A 64 -5.90 29.83 11.34
N ARG A 65 -6.83 29.04 11.87
CA ARG A 65 -6.86 28.70 13.30
C ARG A 65 -5.57 27.98 13.74
N VAL A 66 -5.10 27.00 12.97
CA VAL A 66 -3.86 26.27 13.24
C VAL A 66 -2.65 27.20 13.17
N TRP A 67 -2.61 28.11 12.18
CA TRP A 67 -1.55 29.09 12.01
C TRP A 67 -1.50 30.10 13.16
N ASP A 68 -2.63 30.75 13.48
CA ASP A 68 -2.72 31.75 14.55
C ASP A 68 -2.27 31.16 15.90
N VAL A 69 -2.66 29.91 16.19
CA VAL A 69 -2.23 29.20 17.40
C VAL A 69 -0.72 28.96 17.39
N SER A 70 -0.12 28.64 16.23
CA SER A 70 1.32 28.46 16.10
C SER A 70 2.10 29.75 16.37
N GLU A 71 1.58 30.90 15.94
CA GLU A 71 2.17 32.21 16.21
C GLU A 71 2.06 32.58 17.68
N GLU A 72 0.95 32.25 18.35
CA GLU A 72 0.80 32.42 19.80
C GLU A 72 1.86 31.60 20.57
N PHE A 73 2.12 30.35 20.15
CA PHE A 73 3.20 29.54 20.73
C PHE A 73 4.59 30.16 20.51
N ALA A 74 4.83 30.76 19.34
CA ALA A 74 6.09 31.43 19.03
C ALA A 74 6.27 32.73 19.83
N ALA A 75 5.19 33.46 20.10
CA ALA A 75 5.19 34.71 20.86
C ALA A 75 5.29 34.50 22.38
N SER A 76 4.93 33.33 22.91
CA SER A 76 5.07 33.03 24.33
C SER A 76 6.54 32.75 24.70
N ASP A 77 7.18 33.70 25.39
CA ASP A 77 8.55 33.57 25.90
C ASP A 77 8.74 32.29 26.74
N GLY A 78 9.90 31.66 26.56
CA GLY A 78 10.22 30.27 26.94
C GLY A 78 10.07 29.85 28.41
N GLU A 79 9.61 30.72 29.32
CA GLU A 79 9.39 30.40 30.73
C GLU A 79 8.09 29.63 31.00
N THR A 80 7.10 29.65 30.09
CA THR A 80 5.83 28.90 30.23
C THR A 80 5.84 27.52 29.56
N ARG A 81 6.96 27.09 28.97
CA ARG A 81 7.13 25.72 28.43
C ARG A 81 7.07 24.62 29.50
N ARG A 82 7.11 24.98 30.80
CA ARG A 82 6.95 24.08 31.95
C ARG A 82 5.63 24.30 32.68
N CYS A 83 4.50 24.34 31.98
CA CYS A 83 3.23 24.03 32.61
C CYS A 83 3.02 22.51 32.55
N PRO A 84 2.95 21.78 33.70
CA PRO A 84 2.76 20.31 33.71
C PRO A 84 1.43 19.85 33.07
N SER A 85 0.54 20.79 32.76
CA SER A 85 -0.81 20.59 32.27
C SER A 85 -1.01 20.91 30.77
N ARG A 86 0.01 21.41 30.04
CA ARG A 86 -0.09 21.57 28.58
C ARG A 86 0.40 20.29 27.89
N CYS A 87 -0.51 19.59 27.23
CA CYS A 87 -0.19 18.45 26.36
C CYS A 87 0.78 18.89 25.25
N TRP A 88 1.82 18.09 25.02
CA TRP A 88 2.73 18.24 23.87
C TRP A 88 1.94 18.44 22.57
N SER A 89 2.29 19.44 21.76
CA SER A 89 1.70 19.72 20.43
C SER A 89 2.81 19.96 19.42
N SER A 90 2.65 19.43 18.19
CA SER A 90 3.60 19.66 17.12
C SER A 90 3.59 21.10 16.60
N LEU A 91 2.52 21.87 16.86
CA LEU A 91 2.40 23.26 16.38
C LEU A 91 3.41 24.21 17.03
N GLN A 92 3.91 23.89 18.24
CA GLN A 92 4.96 24.67 18.88
C GLN A 92 6.26 24.72 18.05
N PHE A 93 6.44 23.76 17.15
CA PHE A 93 7.60 23.65 16.28
C PHE A 93 7.37 24.26 14.90
N LEU A 94 6.14 24.60 14.51
CA LEU A 94 5.83 25.06 13.16
C LEU A 94 6.64 26.31 12.81
N GLN A 95 6.71 27.28 13.72
CA GLN A 95 7.46 28.54 13.50
C GLN A 95 8.94 28.43 13.91
N SER A 96 9.30 27.47 14.78
CA SER A 96 10.66 27.41 15.36
C SER A 96 11.59 26.40 14.70
N GLU A 97 11.06 25.34 14.08
CA GLU A 97 11.84 24.25 13.45
C GLU A 97 11.73 24.33 11.92
N ARG A 98 12.76 24.91 11.28
CA ARG A 98 12.77 25.21 9.83
C ARG A 98 12.48 24.01 8.91
N HIS A 99 12.94 22.82 9.29
CA HIS A 99 12.73 21.60 8.49
C HIS A 99 11.30 21.08 8.63
N TYR A 100 10.71 21.22 9.82
CA TYR A 100 9.32 20.90 10.03
C TYR A 100 8.41 21.89 9.29
N TYR A 101 8.73 23.19 9.33
CA TYR A 101 8.06 24.22 8.52
C TYR A 101 8.01 23.86 7.03
N ARG A 102 9.16 23.51 6.44
CA ARG A 102 9.26 23.08 5.03
C ARG A 102 8.51 21.78 4.74
N ALA A 103 8.56 20.82 5.66
CA ALA A 103 7.82 19.56 5.54
C ALA A 103 6.30 19.81 5.54
N GLN A 104 5.79 20.68 6.42
CA GLN A 104 4.37 21.01 6.48
C GLN A 104 3.90 21.76 5.23
N PHE A 105 4.71 22.66 4.66
CA PHE A 105 4.41 23.28 3.37
C PHE A 105 4.32 22.24 2.24
N SER A 106 5.39 21.44 2.05
CA SER A 106 5.47 20.52 0.93
C SER A 106 4.36 19.47 0.94
N GLN A 107 4.04 18.91 2.11
CA GLN A 107 2.93 17.97 2.29
C GLN A 107 1.57 18.67 2.14
N GLY A 108 1.42 19.87 2.69
CA GLY A 108 0.20 20.66 2.61
C GLY A 108 -0.16 21.05 1.17
N VAL A 109 0.83 21.43 0.35
CA VAL A 109 0.63 21.73 -1.07
C VAL A 109 0.18 20.49 -1.83
N VAL A 110 0.82 19.33 -1.61
CA VAL A 110 0.40 18.07 -2.26
C VAL A 110 -1.08 17.77 -1.95
N GLU A 111 -1.50 17.96 -0.70
CA GLU A 111 -2.88 17.71 -0.30
C GLU A 111 -3.87 18.73 -0.89
N ALA A 112 -3.50 20.01 -0.92
CA ALA A 112 -4.31 21.05 -1.58
C ALA A 112 -4.47 20.77 -3.09
N VAL A 113 -3.41 20.29 -3.75
CA VAL A 113 -3.43 19.88 -5.16
C VAL A 113 -4.37 18.69 -5.40
N ARG A 114 -4.31 17.64 -4.56
CA ARG A 114 -5.23 16.49 -4.69
C ARG A 114 -6.71 16.89 -4.60
N ARG A 115 -6.98 18.02 -3.96
CA ARG A 115 -8.33 18.57 -3.80
C ARG A 115 -8.71 19.56 -4.90
N GLY A 116 -7.78 19.97 -5.77
CA GLY A 116 -7.98 21.05 -6.73
C GLY A 116 -8.21 22.43 -6.08
N ASP A 117 -7.76 22.63 -4.83
CA ASP A 117 -8.07 23.84 -4.04
C ASP A 117 -7.00 24.93 -4.23
N LEU A 118 -7.17 25.73 -5.30
CA LEU A 118 -6.24 26.82 -5.62
C LEU A 118 -6.19 27.91 -4.54
N ASP A 119 -7.30 28.18 -3.85
CA ASP A 119 -7.32 29.21 -2.79
C ASP A 119 -6.54 28.77 -1.56
N MET A 120 -6.55 27.46 -1.25
CA MET A 120 -5.66 26.88 -0.25
C MET A 120 -4.20 26.95 -0.66
N ILE A 121 -3.88 26.69 -1.94
CA ILE A 121 -2.50 26.82 -2.43
C ILE A 121 -2.02 28.27 -2.32
N ARG A 122 -2.84 29.25 -2.72
CA ARG A 122 -2.54 30.68 -2.53
C ARG A 122 -2.27 31.01 -1.07
N TRP A 123 -3.15 30.55 -0.18
CA TRP A 123 -2.98 30.75 1.26
C TRP A 123 -1.65 30.17 1.75
N LEU A 124 -1.27 28.96 1.33
CA LEU A 124 0.02 28.36 1.69
C LEU A 124 1.21 29.19 1.17
N PHE A 125 1.15 29.70 -0.06
CA PHE A 125 2.21 30.54 -0.61
C PHE A 125 2.33 31.91 0.09
N ASP A 126 1.22 32.46 0.58
CA ASP A 126 1.20 33.73 1.31
C ASP A 126 1.81 33.61 2.72
N HIS A 127 1.74 32.43 3.34
CA HIS A 127 2.16 32.21 4.73
C HIS A 127 3.52 31.51 4.84
N PHE A 128 3.92 30.76 3.81
CA PHE A 128 5.19 30.05 3.77
C PHE A 128 6.23 30.74 2.87
N ALA A 129 7.45 30.88 3.37
CA ALA A 129 8.57 31.48 2.64
C ALA A 129 9.78 30.51 2.56
N GLY A 130 10.57 30.59 1.48
CA GLY A 130 11.77 29.77 1.29
C GLY A 130 11.50 28.25 1.29
N CYS A 131 10.32 27.84 0.83
CA CYS A 131 9.89 26.45 0.74
C CYS A 131 9.86 25.94 -0.71
N VAL A 132 9.80 24.62 -0.87
CA VAL A 132 9.89 23.96 -2.18
C VAL A 132 8.59 23.22 -2.47
N VAL A 133 7.96 23.51 -3.60
CA VAL A 133 6.90 22.67 -4.18
C VAL A 133 7.56 21.46 -4.83
N THR A 134 7.22 20.28 -4.33
CA THR A 134 7.84 19.01 -4.73
C THR A 134 7.35 18.55 -6.10
N ILE A 135 8.16 17.73 -6.77
CA ILE A 135 7.78 17.05 -8.03
C ILE A 135 6.44 16.30 -7.86
N GLN A 136 6.20 15.71 -6.68
CA GLN A 136 4.96 15.01 -6.38
C GLN A 136 3.72 15.92 -6.49
N ALA A 137 3.82 17.18 -6.07
CA ALA A 137 2.71 18.14 -6.19
C ALA A 137 2.46 18.50 -7.66
N VAL A 138 3.52 18.68 -8.45
CA VAL A 138 3.41 18.96 -9.89
C VAL A 138 2.82 17.76 -10.64
N GLU A 139 3.29 16.54 -10.34
CA GLU A 139 2.75 15.29 -10.89
C GLU A 139 1.27 15.10 -10.54
N ALA A 140 0.87 15.39 -9.29
CA ALA A 140 -0.52 15.29 -8.88
C ALA A 140 -1.41 16.30 -9.61
N ALA A 141 -0.95 17.55 -9.79
CA ALA A 141 -1.70 18.57 -10.53
C ALA A 141 -1.81 18.21 -12.02
N ALA A 142 -0.75 17.66 -12.61
CA ALA A 142 -0.75 17.17 -13.98
C ALA A 142 -1.69 15.97 -14.17
N ALA A 143 -1.69 15.02 -13.23
CA ALA A 143 -2.57 13.86 -13.22
C ALA A 143 -4.06 14.24 -13.06
N ALA A 144 -4.36 15.32 -12.32
CA ALA A 144 -5.72 15.84 -12.14
C ALA A 144 -6.21 16.71 -13.31
N GLY A 145 -5.30 17.09 -14.23
CA GLY A 145 -5.63 18.01 -15.32
C GLY A 145 -5.76 19.47 -14.88
N ASP A 146 -5.27 19.84 -13.70
CA ASP A 146 -5.47 21.16 -13.08
C ASP A 146 -4.53 22.22 -13.65
N LEU A 147 -4.78 22.62 -14.90
CA LEU A 147 -3.96 23.62 -15.61
C LEU A 147 -3.87 24.96 -14.85
N GLN A 148 -4.88 25.33 -14.07
CA GLN A 148 -4.85 26.58 -13.29
C GLN A 148 -3.83 26.54 -12.15
N ILE A 149 -3.71 25.39 -11.48
CA ILE A 149 -2.73 25.18 -10.42
C ILE A 149 -1.32 25.16 -11.02
N LEU A 150 -1.14 24.48 -12.16
CA LEU A 150 0.14 24.43 -12.85
C LEU A 150 0.58 25.82 -13.36
N LYS A 151 -0.35 26.62 -13.89
CA LYS A 151 -0.10 28.03 -14.24
C LYS A 151 0.29 28.85 -13.01
N PHE A 152 -0.43 28.68 -11.90
CA PHE A 152 -0.08 29.34 -10.64
C PHE A 152 1.33 28.97 -10.17
N PHE A 153 1.73 27.70 -10.24
CA PHE A 153 3.10 27.29 -9.94
C PHE A 153 4.13 27.93 -10.86
N LEU A 154 3.83 28.05 -12.16
CA LEU A 154 4.71 28.70 -13.12
C LEU A 154 4.85 30.20 -12.86
N ASP A 155 3.74 30.88 -12.57
CA ASP A 155 3.71 32.33 -12.33
C ASP A 155 4.42 32.72 -11.03
N ASN A 156 4.46 31.82 -10.05
CA ASN A 156 5.12 32.02 -8.75
C ASN A 156 6.55 31.45 -8.71
N GLU A 157 7.10 31.04 -9.85
CA GLU A 157 8.49 30.58 -9.94
C GLU A 157 9.42 31.80 -10.11
N VAL A 158 10.24 32.10 -9.09
CA VAL A 158 11.12 33.28 -9.14
C VAL A 158 12.30 33.06 -10.07
N ALA A 159 12.36 33.87 -11.13
CA ALA A 159 13.53 34.05 -11.98
C ALA A 159 14.53 35.03 -11.33
N THR A 160 15.26 34.56 -10.32
CA THR A 160 16.52 35.14 -9.78
C THR A 160 16.59 36.66 -9.56
N GLN A 161 16.43 37.11 -8.30
CA GLN A 161 17.30 38.12 -7.66
C GLN A 161 17.13 38.20 -6.13
N ASP A 162 15.98 37.80 -5.56
CA ASP A 162 15.76 37.66 -4.10
C ASP A 162 15.52 36.19 -3.71
N ALA A 163 16.49 35.33 -4.02
CA ALA A 163 16.35 33.87 -3.97
C ALA A 163 16.22 33.24 -2.57
N ALA A 164 16.43 34.00 -1.49
CA ALA A 164 16.45 33.44 -0.13
C ALA A 164 15.06 33.27 0.49
N GLU A 165 14.07 34.06 0.06
CA GLU A 165 12.74 34.12 0.72
C GLU A 165 11.60 33.59 -0.16
N ALA A 166 11.79 33.48 -1.47
CA ALA A 166 10.74 32.99 -2.36
C ALA A 166 10.60 31.47 -2.37
N ASN A 167 9.36 30.99 -2.56
CA ASN A 167 9.11 29.58 -2.79
C ASN A 167 9.57 29.16 -4.19
N SER A 168 10.12 27.95 -4.31
CA SER A 168 10.56 27.39 -5.60
C SER A 168 9.71 26.19 -6.00
N VAL A 169 9.61 25.92 -7.31
CA VAL A 169 8.83 24.80 -7.84
C VAL A 169 9.73 23.83 -8.60
N HIS A 170 9.75 22.57 -8.16
CA HIS A 170 10.51 21.51 -8.80
C HIS A 170 9.65 20.76 -9.82
N TRP A 171 9.80 21.13 -11.09
CA TRP A 171 9.22 20.44 -12.23
C TRP A 171 9.96 19.14 -12.56
N GLY A 172 9.32 18.23 -13.31
CA GLY A 172 9.97 17.03 -13.84
C GLY A 172 9.35 15.72 -13.35
N GLY A 173 10.19 14.69 -13.20
CA GLY A 173 9.73 13.36 -12.84
C GLY A 173 8.86 12.73 -13.93
N GLY A 174 7.69 12.23 -13.54
CA GLY A 174 6.66 11.66 -14.40
C GLY A 174 5.45 12.58 -14.65
N ASP A 175 5.58 13.90 -14.48
CA ASP A 175 4.49 14.88 -14.65
C ASP A 175 3.76 14.76 -16.00
N LEU A 176 4.52 14.72 -17.11
CA LEU A 176 4.00 14.55 -18.47
C LEU A 176 3.34 13.18 -18.67
N ALA A 177 3.96 12.12 -18.14
CA ALA A 177 3.40 10.77 -18.23
C ALA A 177 2.08 10.67 -17.47
N ALA A 178 2.03 11.24 -16.25
CA ALA A 178 0.84 11.23 -15.42
C ALA A 178 -0.32 11.98 -16.07
N ALA A 179 -0.06 13.12 -16.73
CA ALA A 179 -1.07 13.84 -17.50
C ALA A 179 -1.66 12.98 -18.63
N VAL A 180 -0.81 12.32 -19.43
CA VAL A 180 -1.28 11.46 -20.53
C VAL A 180 -1.97 10.18 -20.05
N GLU A 181 -1.44 9.55 -18.99
CA GLU A 181 -2.05 8.35 -18.36
C GLU A 181 -3.48 8.63 -17.89
N ASN A 182 -3.78 9.87 -17.49
CA ASN A 182 -5.11 10.35 -17.07
C ASN A 182 -5.84 11.16 -18.15
N GLU A 183 -5.42 11.08 -19.42
CA GLU A 183 -6.14 11.65 -20.58
C GLU A 183 -6.17 13.19 -20.63
N HIS A 184 -5.22 13.85 -19.95
CA HIS A 184 -5.01 15.30 -19.96
C HIS A 184 -3.89 15.69 -20.93
N THR A 185 -4.08 15.43 -22.22
CA THR A 185 -3.06 15.64 -23.27
C THR A 185 -2.82 17.11 -23.57
N ASP A 186 -3.79 17.97 -23.33
CA ASP A 186 -3.65 19.44 -23.37
C ASP A 186 -2.70 19.95 -22.26
N VAL A 187 -2.83 19.41 -21.05
CA VAL A 187 -1.91 19.69 -19.93
C VAL A 187 -0.52 19.18 -20.24
N ALA A 188 -0.39 17.97 -20.80
CA ALA A 188 0.90 17.44 -21.23
C ALA A 188 1.57 18.33 -22.29
N ARG A 189 0.82 18.80 -23.30
CA ARG A 189 1.32 19.76 -24.30
C ARG A 189 1.77 21.07 -23.64
N TRP A 190 0.97 21.61 -22.73
CA TRP A 190 1.31 22.84 -22.03
C TRP A 190 2.57 22.71 -21.17
N ILE A 191 2.68 21.67 -20.34
CA ILE A 191 3.89 21.42 -19.54
C ILE A 191 5.10 21.25 -20.47
N PHE A 192 4.91 20.58 -21.61
CA PHE A 192 5.96 20.39 -22.58
C PHE A 192 6.45 21.72 -23.19
N GLU A 193 5.54 22.61 -23.59
CA GLU A 193 5.88 23.89 -24.20
C GLU A 193 6.64 24.83 -23.25
N TYR A 194 6.23 24.90 -21.99
CA TYR A 194 6.80 25.83 -21.02
C TYR A 194 7.95 25.24 -20.20
N LYS A 195 7.95 23.93 -19.94
CA LYS A 195 8.91 23.25 -19.07
C LYS A 195 9.56 22.02 -19.71
N GLY A 196 9.44 21.81 -21.01
CA GLY A 196 10.09 20.70 -21.73
C GLY A 196 11.62 20.66 -21.63
N SER A 197 12.25 21.72 -21.10
CA SER A 197 13.69 21.77 -20.86
C SER A 197 14.17 20.93 -19.67
N VAL A 198 13.29 20.63 -18.72
CA VAL A 198 13.60 19.93 -17.46
C VAL A 198 13.77 18.41 -17.67
N GLU A 199 14.70 17.80 -16.94
CA GLU A 199 14.96 16.35 -16.96
C GLU A 199 13.76 15.55 -16.44
N ARG A 200 13.39 14.48 -17.16
CA ARG A 200 12.18 13.68 -16.94
C ARG A 200 12.37 12.23 -17.31
N ASP A 201 11.44 11.38 -16.87
CA ASP A 201 11.30 10.02 -17.39
C ASP A 201 10.64 10.04 -18.77
N TRP A 202 11.45 10.36 -19.78
CA TRP A 202 11.05 10.37 -21.18
C TRP A 202 10.59 9.01 -21.71
N GLY A 203 11.09 7.92 -21.10
CA GLY A 203 10.69 6.55 -21.45
C GLY A 203 9.25 6.28 -21.05
N ARG A 204 8.90 6.58 -19.79
CA ARG A 204 7.52 6.46 -19.30
C ARG A 204 6.57 7.37 -20.06
N PHE A 205 6.96 8.62 -20.34
CA PHE A 205 6.12 9.54 -21.11
C PHE A 205 5.81 9.01 -22.52
N MET A 206 6.83 8.57 -23.27
CA MET A 206 6.61 8.00 -24.60
C MET A 206 5.72 6.74 -24.54
N ALA A 207 5.98 5.85 -23.59
CA ALA A 207 5.16 4.65 -23.40
C ALA A 207 3.69 5.00 -23.10
N ALA A 208 3.44 6.03 -22.28
CA ALA A 208 2.09 6.50 -21.97
C ALA A 208 1.36 7.02 -23.23
N VAL A 209 2.01 7.86 -24.03
CA VAL A 209 1.44 8.38 -25.30
C VAL A 209 1.05 7.25 -26.25
N VAL A 210 1.96 6.29 -26.45
CA VAL A 210 1.74 5.18 -27.37
C VAL A 210 0.67 4.21 -26.85
N ARG A 211 0.69 3.86 -25.55
CA ARG A 211 -0.31 2.96 -24.93
C ARG A 211 -1.71 3.55 -24.88
N LYS A 212 -1.84 4.87 -24.85
CA LYS A 212 -3.14 5.56 -24.92
C LYS A 212 -3.61 5.78 -26.36
N GLY A 213 -2.75 5.53 -27.35
CA GLY A 213 -3.12 5.64 -28.75
C GLY A 213 -3.26 7.07 -29.25
N ASP A 214 -2.69 8.06 -28.55
CA ASP A 214 -2.74 9.47 -28.96
C ASP A 214 -1.74 9.72 -30.10
N LEU A 215 -2.17 9.36 -31.31
CA LEU A 215 -1.37 9.50 -32.53
C LEU A 215 -1.10 10.97 -32.86
N GLU A 216 -2.03 11.87 -32.54
CA GLU A 216 -1.86 13.30 -32.77
C GLU A 216 -0.75 13.87 -31.88
N LEU A 217 -0.75 13.54 -30.59
CA LEU A 217 0.32 13.95 -29.68
C LEU A 217 1.65 13.31 -30.07
N LEU A 218 1.67 12.05 -30.49
CA LEU A 218 2.89 11.40 -30.97
C LEU A 218 3.48 12.14 -32.18
N GLN A 219 2.66 12.42 -33.20
CA GLN A 219 3.09 13.17 -34.39
C GLN A 219 3.58 14.57 -34.03
N TRP A 220 2.80 15.28 -33.20
CA TRP A 220 3.14 16.61 -32.70
C TRP A 220 4.47 16.65 -31.95
N LEU A 221 4.80 15.59 -31.20
CA LEU A 221 6.08 15.42 -30.51
C LEU A 221 7.22 15.19 -31.51
N LEU A 222 7.03 14.30 -32.50
CA LEU A 222 8.07 13.93 -33.46
C LEU A 222 8.39 15.06 -34.46
N ASP A 223 7.39 15.82 -34.90
CA ASP A 223 7.54 16.93 -35.84
C ASP A 223 8.41 18.08 -35.31
N ARG A 224 8.48 18.24 -33.98
CA ARG A 224 9.27 19.30 -33.33
C ARG A 224 10.77 19.02 -33.23
N GLY A 225 11.27 17.98 -33.93
CA GLY A 225 12.70 17.83 -34.22
C GLY A 225 13.58 17.69 -32.98
N TYR A 226 13.55 16.51 -32.36
CA TYR A 226 14.28 16.22 -31.11
C TYR A 226 15.76 15.86 -31.29
N ALA A 227 16.51 16.63 -32.07
CA ALA A 227 17.92 16.32 -32.37
C ALA A 227 18.89 16.42 -31.17
N GLY A 228 18.43 16.83 -29.97
CA GLY A 228 19.29 17.06 -28.81
C GLY A 228 18.90 16.38 -27.48
N ARG A 229 17.74 15.71 -27.39
CA ARG A 229 17.28 15.07 -26.13
C ARG A 229 16.96 13.61 -26.41
N GLN A 230 17.54 12.71 -25.62
CA GLN A 230 17.36 11.26 -25.71
C GLN A 230 15.93 10.84 -25.29
N LEU A 231 14.91 11.19 -26.08
CA LEU A 231 13.60 10.54 -25.97
C LEU A 231 13.76 9.05 -26.28
N ALA A 232 13.08 8.20 -25.51
CA ALA A 232 12.94 6.81 -25.91
C ALA A 232 12.15 6.73 -27.23
N PRO A 233 12.54 5.88 -28.19
CA PRO A 233 11.75 5.66 -29.39
C PRO A 233 10.38 5.06 -29.03
N PRO A 234 9.30 5.42 -29.73
CA PRO A 234 8.02 4.74 -29.57
C PRO A 234 8.16 3.26 -29.95
N THR A 235 7.42 2.39 -29.24
CA THR A 235 7.52 0.94 -29.42
C THR A 235 6.20 0.35 -29.90
N MET A 236 6.28 -0.70 -30.73
CA MET A 236 5.09 -1.46 -31.09
C MET A 236 4.57 -2.31 -29.92
N ASP A 237 5.46 -2.69 -29.00
CA ASP A 237 5.09 -3.39 -27.76
C ASP A 237 4.06 -2.57 -26.94
N ASP A 238 4.27 -1.26 -26.83
CA ASP A 238 3.37 -0.33 -26.15
C ASP A 238 2.06 -0.12 -26.94
N ALA A 239 2.13 -0.02 -28.27
CA ALA A 239 0.93 0.13 -29.10
C ALA A 239 0.02 -1.11 -29.06
N ALA A 240 0.64 -2.29 -29.07
CA ALA A 240 -0.05 -3.57 -28.93
C ALA A 240 -0.63 -3.78 -27.53
N TRP A 241 0.07 -3.30 -26.48
CA TRP A 241 -0.47 -3.28 -25.13
C TRP A 241 -1.73 -2.39 -25.03
N GLY A 242 -1.67 -1.19 -25.63
CA GLY A 242 -2.79 -0.24 -25.64
C GLY A 242 -3.99 -0.67 -26.49
N GLY A 243 -3.78 -1.54 -27.48
CA GLY A 243 -4.85 -2.00 -28.37
C GLY A 243 -5.11 -1.07 -29.55
N HIS A 244 -4.12 -0.29 -29.97
CA HIS A 244 -4.30 0.73 -31.00
C HIS A 244 -3.69 0.29 -32.34
N LEU A 245 -4.50 -0.35 -33.18
CA LEU A 245 -4.06 -0.85 -34.49
C LEU A 245 -3.57 0.28 -35.43
N ASN A 246 -4.25 1.43 -35.42
CA ASN A 246 -3.86 2.62 -36.19
C ASN A 246 -2.47 3.15 -35.79
N MET A 247 -2.20 3.26 -34.49
CA MET A 247 -0.90 3.63 -33.94
C MET A 247 0.18 2.63 -34.38
N LEU A 248 -0.12 1.34 -34.28
CA LEU A 248 0.81 0.27 -34.63
C LEU A 248 1.14 0.26 -36.14
N GLN A 249 0.14 0.44 -36.99
CA GLN A 249 0.31 0.59 -38.44
C GLN A 249 1.15 1.82 -38.79
N TRP A 250 0.91 2.94 -38.10
CA TRP A 250 1.68 4.16 -38.29
C TRP A 250 3.15 3.96 -37.91
N LEU A 251 3.43 3.33 -36.77
CA LEU A 251 4.79 3.02 -36.31
C LEU A 251 5.54 2.12 -37.30
N TYR A 252 4.85 1.13 -37.87
CA TYR A 252 5.41 0.26 -38.90
C TYR A 252 5.79 1.02 -40.17
N GLN A 253 4.89 1.89 -40.66
CA GLN A 253 5.14 2.71 -41.86
C GLN A 253 6.34 3.67 -41.68
N HIS A 254 6.60 4.11 -40.45
CA HIS A 254 7.70 5.03 -40.11
C HIS A 254 8.99 4.32 -39.67
N GLY A 255 9.06 2.99 -39.79
CA GLY A 255 10.31 2.25 -39.59
C GLY A 255 10.64 1.87 -38.14
N TYR A 256 9.69 1.99 -37.19
CA TYR A 256 9.89 1.61 -35.78
C TYR A 256 9.83 0.08 -35.54
N VAL A 257 10.21 -0.70 -36.55
CA VAL A 257 9.96 -2.15 -36.68
C VAL A 257 10.79 -3.00 -35.67
N HIS A 258 11.86 -2.45 -35.09
CA HIS A 258 12.79 -3.18 -34.22
C HIS A 258 12.36 -3.28 -32.74
N HIS A 259 11.23 -2.68 -32.35
CA HIS A 259 10.72 -2.63 -30.96
C HIS A 259 9.38 -3.37 -30.79
N ALA A 260 9.31 -4.64 -31.24
CA ALA A 260 8.13 -5.52 -31.21
C ALA A 260 8.36 -6.88 -30.51
N SER A 261 9.33 -6.98 -29.60
CA SER A 261 9.69 -8.27 -28.99
C SER A 261 8.54 -8.93 -28.21
N PHE A 262 7.61 -8.13 -27.68
CA PHE A 262 6.48 -8.58 -26.88
C PHE A 262 5.12 -8.18 -27.47
N ALA A 263 5.08 -7.50 -28.62
CA ALA A 263 3.87 -6.98 -29.23
C ALA A 263 2.81 -8.07 -29.44
N LEU A 264 3.19 -9.24 -29.96
CA LEU A 264 2.26 -10.35 -30.13
C LEU A 264 1.74 -10.89 -28.79
N GLU A 265 2.62 -11.01 -27.78
CA GLU A 265 2.24 -11.44 -26.44
C GLU A 265 1.25 -10.46 -25.79
N HIS A 266 1.49 -9.16 -25.89
CA HIS A 266 0.62 -8.12 -25.36
C HIS A 266 -0.75 -8.09 -26.05
N ALA A 267 -0.77 -8.16 -27.38
CA ALA A 267 -2.01 -8.21 -28.15
C ALA A 267 -2.84 -9.46 -27.80
N ALA A 268 -2.18 -10.62 -27.71
CA ALA A 268 -2.83 -11.88 -27.35
C ALA A 268 -3.31 -11.90 -25.89
N ARG A 269 -2.53 -11.32 -24.98
CA ARG A 269 -2.87 -11.15 -23.56
C ARG A 269 -4.14 -10.33 -23.35
N ASN A 270 -4.33 -9.27 -24.14
CA ASN A 270 -5.48 -8.38 -24.01
C ASN A 270 -6.64 -8.76 -24.96
N GLY A 271 -6.49 -9.84 -25.74
CA GLY A 271 -7.55 -10.37 -26.59
C GLY A 271 -7.77 -9.61 -27.90
N TYR A 272 -6.82 -8.76 -28.30
CA TYR A 272 -6.90 -7.92 -29.51
C TYR A 272 -6.61 -8.74 -30.77
N LEU A 273 -7.57 -9.56 -31.19
CA LEU A 273 -7.43 -10.46 -32.33
C LEU A 273 -7.03 -9.71 -33.61
N GLU A 274 -7.61 -8.54 -33.88
CA GLU A 274 -7.27 -7.73 -35.06
C GLU A 274 -5.78 -7.35 -35.11
N ILE A 275 -5.18 -7.03 -33.96
CA ILE A 275 -3.75 -6.72 -33.84
C ILE A 275 -2.91 -7.98 -33.97
N VAL A 276 -3.37 -9.11 -33.39
CA VAL A 276 -2.72 -10.42 -33.56
C VAL A 276 -2.65 -10.81 -35.04
N GLU A 277 -3.78 -10.70 -35.76
CA GLU A 277 -3.84 -10.97 -37.20
C GLU A 277 -2.89 -10.07 -37.99
N TRP A 278 -2.90 -8.78 -37.67
CA TRP A 278 -2.07 -7.81 -38.37
C TRP A 278 -0.57 -8.06 -38.13
N LEU A 279 -0.17 -8.29 -36.88
CA LEU A 279 1.22 -8.56 -36.50
C LEU A 279 1.74 -9.82 -37.19
N VAL A 280 0.94 -10.89 -37.23
CA VAL A 280 1.32 -12.15 -37.88
C VAL A 280 1.46 -12.00 -39.39
N ARG A 281 0.63 -11.15 -40.03
CA ARG A 281 0.68 -10.92 -41.48
C ARG A 281 1.87 -10.06 -41.91
N TYR A 282 2.20 -9.02 -41.15
CA TYR A 282 3.10 -7.95 -41.60
C TYR A 282 4.41 -7.84 -40.83
N HIS A 283 4.59 -8.58 -39.72
CA HIS A 283 5.80 -8.52 -38.90
C HIS A 283 6.36 -9.93 -38.60
N PRO A 284 7.69 -10.17 -38.64
CA PRO A 284 8.26 -11.46 -38.28
C PRO A 284 7.91 -11.80 -36.83
N VAL A 285 7.16 -12.88 -36.65
CA VAL A 285 6.53 -13.21 -35.38
C VAL A 285 7.57 -13.64 -34.34
N GLY A 286 7.83 -12.77 -33.37
CA GLY A 286 8.50 -13.15 -32.12
C GLY A 286 7.56 -13.96 -31.22
N ASN A 287 7.99 -15.16 -30.83
CA ASN A 287 7.49 -15.93 -29.68
C ASN A 287 5.97 -16.21 -29.58
N ALA A 288 5.38 -16.79 -30.63
CA ALA A 288 3.96 -17.19 -30.64
C ALA A 288 3.56 -18.15 -29.49
N SER A 289 4.50 -18.91 -28.92
CA SER A 289 4.23 -19.77 -27.75
C SER A 289 3.86 -18.95 -26.52
N ARG A 290 4.57 -17.84 -26.26
CA ARG A 290 4.23 -16.92 -25.16
C ARG A 290 2.90 -16.22 -25.39
N ALA A 291 2.59 -15.86 -26.64
CA ALA A 291 1.31 -15.27 -27.00
C ALA A 291 0.14 -16.22 -26.72
N LEU A 292 0.30 -17.51 -27.07
CA LEU A 292 -0.70 -18.52 -26.75
C LEU A 292 -0.87 -18.73 -25.25
N ASP A 293 0.23 -18.87 -24.50
CA ASP A 293 0.20 -18.98 -23.04
C ASP A 293 -0.49 -17.75 -22.40
N ALA A 294 -0.23 -16.55 -22.91
CA ALA A 294 -0.83 -15.32 -22.43
C ALA A 294 -2.32 -15.22 -22.74
N ALA A 295 -2.75 -15.57 -23.95
CA ALA A 295 -4.17 -15.61 -24.32
C ALA A 295 -4.93 -16.65 -23.51
N ALA A 296 -4.35 -17.83 -23.28
CA ALA A 296 -4.96 -18.87 -22.48
C ALA A 296 -5.12 -18.44 -21.01
N ARG A 297 -4.11 -17.75 -20.47
CA ARG A 297 -4.10 -17.22 -19.10
C ARG A 297 -5.13 -16.11 -18.85
N GLU A 298 -5.58 -15.38 -19.87
CA GLU A 298 -6.56 -14.29 -19.74
C GLU A 298 -7.94 -14.63 -20.37
N ASN A 299 -8.20 -15.92 -20.65
CA ASN A 299 -9.47 -16.41 -21.20
C ASN A 299 -9.82 -15.93 -22.61
N HIS A 300 -8.83 -15.74 -23.49
CA HIS A 300 -9.07 -15.31 -24.87
C HIS A 300 -9.12 -16.51 -25.82
N LEU A 301 -10.15 -17.35 -25.68
CA LEU A 301 -10.32 -18.57 -26.48
C LEU A 301 -10.31 -18.29 -28.00
N HIS A 302 -10.89 -17.17 -28.45
CA HIS A 302 -10.89 -16.77 -29.86
C HIS A 302 -9.47 -16.54 -30.39
N VAL A 303 -8.59 -15.91 -29.61
CA VAL A 303 -7.17 -15.74 -29.97
C VAL A 303 -6.43 -17.06 -29.94
N VAL A 304 -6.67 -17.91 -28.93
CA VAL A 304 -6.07 -19.25 -28.82
C VAL A 304 -6.43 -20.10 -30.04
N ARG A 305 -7.71 -20.15 -30.42
CA ARG A 305 -8.20 -20.85 -31.62
C ARG A 305 -7.50 -20.35 -32.87
N TRP A 306 -7.54 -19.04 -33.09
CA TRP A 306 -6.95 -18.44 -34.27
C TRP A 306 -5.44 -18.72 -34.38
N LEU A 307 -4.68 -18.57 -33.29
CA LEU A 307 -3.25 -18.90 -33.27
C LEU A 307 -3.02 -20.37 -33.63
N LEU A 308 -3.82 -21.28 -33.07
CA LEU A 308 -3.66 -22.70 -33.31
C LEU A 308 -4.06 -23.12 -34.73
N GLU A 309 -5.13 -22.56 -35.29
CA GLU A 309 -5.58 -22.77 -36.67
C GLU A 309 -4.50 -22.36 -37.69
N HIS A 310 -3.67 -21.37 -37.35
CA HIS A 310 -2.56 -20.90 -38.18
C HIS A 310 -1.22 -21.59 -37.86
N ASN A 311 -1.25 -22.72 -37.14
CA ASN A 311 -0.06 -23.48 -36.71
C ASN A 311 0.95 -22.67 -35.86
N LEU A 312 0.50 -21.62 -35.19
CA LEU A 312 1.30 -20.80 -34.30
C LEU A 312 1.19 -21.31 -32.85
N GLY A 313 2.22 -21.04 -32.04
CA GLY A 313 2.21 -21.29 -30.60
C GLY A 313 2.24 -22.75 -30.14
N ARG A 314 2.52 -23.72 -31.02
CA ARG A 314 2.59 -25.16 -30.67
C ARG A 314 3.66 -25.53 -29.64
N GLY A 315 4.63 -24.65 -29.39
CA GLY A 315 5.63 -24.82 -28.34
C GLY A 315 5.21 -24.27 -26.97
N ALA A 316 3.97 -23.81 -26.82
CA ALA A 316 3.42 -23.36 -25.55
C ALA A 316 3.35 -24.52 -24.53
N THR A 317 3.73 -24.25 -23.29
CA THR A 317 3.85 -25.29 -22.26
C THR A 317 2.99 -25.04 -21.03
N SER A 318 2.52 -23.81 -20.83
CA SER A 318 1.86 -23.41 -19.57
C SER A 318 0.38 -23.01 -19.74
N GLY A 319 -0.10 -22.82 -20.96
CA GLY A 319 -1.44 -22.30 -21.25
C GLY A 319 -2.56 -23.12 -20.63
N MET A 320 -2.49 -24.45 -20.71
CA MET A 320 -3.52 -25.34 -20.13
C MET A 320 -3.53 -25.26 -18.59
N HIS A 321 -2.36 -25.31 -17.96
CA HIS A 321 -2.22 -25.12 -16.52
C HIS A 321 -2.79 -23.76 -16.09
N GLN A 322 -2.41 -22.67 -16.76
CA GLN A 322 -2.85 -21.31 -16.43
C GLN A 322 -4.36 -21.12 -16.60
N ALA A 323 -4.94 -21.70 -17.65
CA ALA A 323 -6.39 -21.70 -17.88
C ALA A 323 -7.12 -22.47 -16.77
N ALA A 324 -6.66 -23.67 -16.42
CA ALA A 324 -7.26 -24.51 -15.39
C ALA A 324 -7.24 -23.86 -14.00
N ILE A 325 -6.10 -23.30 -13.56
CA ILE A 325 -6.02 -22.63 -12.23
C ILE A 325 -6.78 -21.30 -12.16
N ARG A 326 -7.35 -20.83 -13.27
CA ARG A 326 -8.19 -19.63 -13.36
C ARG A 326 -9.66 -19.94 -13.66
N GLY A 327 -10.02 -21.22 -13.80
CA GLY A 327 -11.40 -21.63 -14.05
C GLY A 327 -11.83 -21.54 -15.51
N TYR A 328 -10.90 -21.36 -16.45
CA TYR A 328 -11.19 -21.24 -17.88
C TYR A 328 -11.24 -22.62 -18.53
N LEU A 329 -12.22 -23.43 -18.13
CA LEU A 329 -12.36 -24.83 -18.55
C LEU A 329 -12.41 -24.99 -20.08
N ASP A 330 -13.15 -24.12 -20.77
CA ASP A 330 -13.25 -24.17 -22.24
C ASP A 330 -11.90 -24.02 -22.94
N VAL A 331 -11.04 -23.14 -22.42
CA VAL A 331 -9.69 -22.95 -22.94
C VAL A 331 -8.80 -24.15 -22.61
N ALA A 332 -8.84 -24.63 -21.36
CA ALA A 332 -8.05 -25.78 -20.94
C ALA A 332 -8.41 -27.04 -21.73
N ARG A 333 -9.72 -27.30 -21.91
CA ARG A 333 -10.26 -28.40 -22.70
C ARG A 333 -9.90 -28.27 -24.17
N TYR A 334 -10.07 -27.09 -24.77
CA TYR A 334 -9.68 -26.87 -26.16
C TYR A 334 -8.19 -27.13 -26.38
N LEU A 335 -7.31 -26.63 -25.50
CA LEU A 335 -5.88 -26.92 -25.57
C LEU A 335 -5.60 -28.43 -25.42
N HIS A 336 -6.37 -29.13 -24.58
CA HIS A 336 -6.25 -30.58 -24.45
C HIS A 336 -6.63 -31.30 -25.75
N GLU A 337 -7.76 -30.94 -26.36
CA GLU A 337 -8.21 -31.46 -27.65
C GLU A 337 -7.22 -31.19 -28.79
N GLN A 338 -6.45 -30.09 -28.70
CA GLN A 338 -5.41 -29.72 -29.68
C GLN A 338 -4.05 -30.40 -29.43
N GLY A 339 -3.94 -31.35 -28.49
CA GLY A 339 -2.75 -32.18 -28.32
C GLY A 339 -1.72 -31.68 -27.32
N PHE A 340 -2.04 -30.68 -26.48
CA PHE A 340 -1.13 -30.16 -25.45
C PHE A 340 -1.01 -31.11 -24.24
N HIS A 341 -0.51 -32.33 -24.44
CA HIS A 341 -0.46 -33.40 -23.42
C HIS A 341 0.90 -33.58 -22.72
N GLY A 342 1.87 -32.68 -22.94
CA GLY A 342 3.19 -32.78 -22.32
C GLY A 342 3.13 -32.80 -20.79
N LEU A 343 4.15 -33.39 -20.14
CA LEU A 343 4.24 -33.50 -18.67
C LEU A 343 4.19 -32.15 -17.93
N GLY A 344 4.47 -31.04 -18.61
CA GLY A 344 4.35 -29.67 -18.07
C GLY A 344 2.96 -29.03 -18.21
N SER A 345 2.01 -29.69 -18.89
CA SER A 345 0.72 -29.11 -19.26
C SER A 345 -0.26 -29.01 -18.08
N VAL A 346 -0.33 -30.07 -17.26
CA VAL A 346 -1.07 -30.11 -15.99
C VAL A 346 -0.32 -30.99 -14.98
N SER A 347 -0.43 -30.68 -13.69
CA SER A 347 0.24 -31.40 -12.59
C SER A 347 -0.63 -31.43 -11.33
N CYS A 348 -0.16 -32.08 -10.27
CA CYS A 348 -0.74 -31.95 -8.92
C CYS A 348 -0.94 -30.49 -8.50
N GLY A 349 -0.02 -29.59 -8.85
CA GLY A 349 -0.13 -28.16 -8.60
C GLY A 349 -1.26 -27.47 -9.37
N THR A 350 -1.76 -28.07 -10.45
CA THR A 350 -2.98 -27.61 -11.15
C THR A 350 -4.22 -28.00 -10.35
N MET A 351 -4.34 -29.28 -9.96
CA MET A 351 -5.45 -29.80 -9.16
C MET A 351 -5.58 -29.06 -7.83
N LEU A 352 -4.48 -28.90 -7.11
CA LEU A 352 -4.42 -28.21 -5.82
C LEU A 352 -4.95 -26.78 -5.92
N ARG A 353 -4.51 -26.02 -6.93
CA ARG A 353 -4.95 -24.62 -7.12
C ARG A 353 -6.38 -24.51 -7.63
N ALA A 354 -6.84 -25.44 -8.48
CA ALA A 354 -8.22 -25.49 -8.93
C ALA A 354 -9.17 -25.80 -7.76
N ALA A 355 -8.81 -26.79 -6.93
CA ALA A 355 -9.56 -27.17 -5.73
C ALA A 355 -9.60 -26.03 -4.70
N GLY A 356 -8.46 -25.39 -4.43
CA GLY A 356 -8.39 -24.23 -3.52
C GLY A 356 -9.07 -22.95 -4.03
N ARG A 357 -9.50 -22.91 -5.30
CA ARG A 357 -10.30 -21.80 -5.86
C ARG A 357 -11.76 -22.18 -6.10
N GLY A 358 -12.14 -23.43 -5.83
CA GLY A 358 -13.52 -23.89 -5.96
C GLY A 358 -13.98 -24.18 -7.38
N PHE A 359 -13.06 -24.35 -8.34
CA PHE A 359 -13.41 -24.68 -9.72
C PHE A 359 -13.76 -26.16 -9.86
N ILE A 360 -14.94 -26.54 -9.35
CA ILE A 360 -15.41 -27.93 -9.30
C ILE A 360 -15.45 -28.59 -10.68
N ASP A 361 -15.86 -27.86 -11.71
CA ASP A 361 -15.90 -28.29 -13.10
C ASP A 361 -14.50 -28.64 -13.64
N VAL A 362 -13.50 -27.80 -13.33
CA VAL A 362 -12.09 -28.06 -13.64
C VAL A 362 -11.56 -29.24 -12.82
N VAL A 363 -11.90 -29.33 -11.54
CA VAL A 363 -11.47 -30.45 -10.67
C VAL A 363 -12.03 -31.78 -11.19
N GLN A 364 -13.31 -31.82 -11.58
CA GLN A 364 -13.95 -32.98 -12.19
C GLN A 364 -13.26 -33.35 -13.50
N TRP A 365 -13.09 -32.39 -14.41
CA TRP A 365 -12.40 -32.60 -15.68
C TRP A 365 -10.96 -33.10 -15.50
N LEU A 366 -10.20 -32.51 -14.57
CA LEU A 366 -8.83 -32.94 -14.28
C LEU A 366 -8.80 -34.38 -13.73
N ASN A 367 -9.76 -34.75 -12.87
CA ASN A 367 -9.88 -36.11 -12.38
C ASN A 367 -10.18 -37.08 -13.53
N ASP A 368 -11.19 -36.78 -14.34
CA ASP A 368 -11.70 -37.69 -15.36
C ASP A 368 -10.67 -37.95 -16.47
N GLU A 369 -9.93 -36.91 -16.89
CA GLU A 369 -8.94 -37.03 -17.96
C GLU A 369 -7.55 -37.50 -17.49
N PHE A 370 -7.16 -37.21 -16.23
CA PHE A 370 -5.76 -37.35 -15.81
C PHE A 370 -5.51 -38.15 -14.53
N ALA A 371 -6.53 -38.55 -13.76
CA ALA A 371 -6.31 -39.29 -12.51
C ALA A 371 -5.61 -40.65 -12.71
N HIS A 372 -5.82 -41.29 -13.86
CA HIS A 372 -5.21 -42.59 -14.19
C HIS A 372 -3.75 -42.49 -14.65
N ASP A 373 -3.24 -41.29 -14.95
CA ASP A 373 -1.84 -41.09 -15.36
C ASP A 373 -0.91 -41.05 -14.14
N LEU A 374 -0.31 -42.21 -13.85
CA LEU A 374 0.63 -42.40 -12.73
C LEU A 374 1.86 -41.49 -12.80
N GLN A 375 2.25 -40.99 -13.99
CA GLN A 375 3.41 -40.10 -14.13
C GLN A 375 3.09 -38.67 -13.65
N ARG A 376 1.85 -38.23 -13.85
CA ARG A 376 1.41 -36.88 -13.43
C ARG A 376 1.13 -36.81 -11.94
N ASN A 377 0.65 -37.91 -11.37
CA ASN A 377 0.31 -38.06 -9.97
C ASN A 377 -0.49 -36.84 -9.44
N LEU A 378 -1.74 -36.72 -9.90
CA LEU A 378 -2.59 -35.56 -9.67
C LEU A 378 -2.85 -35.27 -8.17
N TYR A 379 -2.88 -36.33 -7.36
CA TYR A 379 -3.08 -36.28 -5.92
C TYR A 379 -1.77 -36.41 -5.14
N LYS A 380 -0.63 -36.03 -5.75
CA LYS A 380 0.66 -36.07 -5.10
C LYS A 380 0.65 -35.23 -3.83
N ASP A 381 1.06 -35.87 -2.76
CA ASP A 381 1.32 -35.24 -1.48
C ASP A 381 2.64 -34.46 -1.51
N LEU A 382 2.58 -33.16 -1.23
CA LEU A 382 3.72 -32.26 -1.29
C LEU A 382 4.45 -32.09 0.05
N ARG A 383 4.00 -32.72 1.14
CA ARG A 383 4.63 -32.66 2.47
C ARG A 383 6.15 -32.92 2.45
N PRO A 384 6.69 -33.95 1.73
CA PRO A 384 8.13 -34.25 1.75
C PRO A 384 9.01 -33.14 1.12
N TYR A 385 8.39 -32.19 0.42
CA TYR A 385 9.06 -31.12 -0.31
C TYR A 385 8.86 -29.75 0.35
N SER A 386 8.20 -29.68 1.52
CA SER A 386 7.82 -28.44 2.22
C SER A 386 9.01 -27.60 2.73
N LEU A 387 10.25 -28.08 2.63
CA LEU A 387 11.45 -27.27 2.94
C LEU A 387 11.80 -26.26 1.82
N THR A 388 11.19 -26.37 0.63
CA THR A 388 11.48 -25.50 -0.53
C THR A 388 10.30 -24.70 -1.08
N LEU A 389 9.05 -24.99 -0.66
CA LEU A 389 7.88 -24.16 -0.99
C LEU A 389 7.56 -23.18 0.15
N LEU A 390 6.99 -22.02 -0.21
CA LEU A 390 6.51 -21.00 0.73
C LEU A 390 5.65 -21.66 1.80
N ALA A 391 5.92 -21.37 3.08
CA ALA A 391 5.35 -22.04 4.25
C ALA A 391 3.81 -21.92 4.44
N ASP A 392 3.07 -21.48 3.42
CA ASP A 392 1.62 -21.19 3.47
C ASP A 392 0.84 -21.81 2.28
N GLU A 393 1.50 -22.57 1.41
CA GLU A 393 0.83 -23.34 0.35
C GLU A 393 0.28 -24.65 0.92
N PRO A 394 -1.00 -25.01 0.65
CA PRO A 394 -1.59 -26.23 1.18
C PRO A 394 -0.85 -27.46 0.65
N SER A 395 -0.74 -28.51 1.46
CA SER A 395 0.01 -29.72 1.10
C SER A 395 -0.73 -30.65 0.12
N THR A 396 -2.06 -30.55 0.06
CA THR A 396 -2.95 -31.41 -0.72
C THR A 396 -4.13 -30.63 -1.32
N ALA A 397 -4.83 -31.22 -2.29
CA ALA A 397 -6.03 -30.61 -2.88
C ALA A 397 -7.19 -30.48 -1.88
N ILE A 398 -7.31 -31.41 -0.93
CA ILE A 398 -8.31 -31.36 0.15
C ILE A 398 -7.97 -30.22 1.11
N ASP A 399 -6.72 -30.09 1.53
CA ASP A 399 -6.30 -28.98 2.41
C ASP A 399 -6.55 -27.62 1.74
N ALA A 400 -6.29 -27.53 0.43
CA ALA A 400 -6.54 -26.32 -0.36
C ALA A 400 -8.03 -25.95 -0.41
N ALA A 401 -8.89 -26.93 -0.69
CA ALA A 401 -10.35 -26.73 -0.72
C ALA A 401 -10.89 -26.35 0.67
N ALA A 402 -10.39 -26.99 1.73
CA ALA A 402 -10.79 -26.70 3.10
C ALA A 402 -10.38 -25.30 3.55
N LYS A 403 -9.13 -24.90 3.30
CA LYS A 403 -8.60 -23.56 3.62
C LYS A 403 -9.41 -22.42 2.99
N ASN A 404 -10.03 -22.66 1.84
CA ASN A 404 -10.81 -21.66 1.10
C ASN A 404 -12.34 -21.91 1.11
N GLY A 405 -12.81 -22.86 1.93
CA GLY A 405 -14.25 -23.03 2.18
C GLY A 405 -15.03 -23.73 1.06
N HIS A 406 -14.37 -24.52 0.21
CA HIS A 406 -15.02 -25.17 -0.94
C HIS A 406 -15.58 -26.55 -0.57
N LEU A 407 -16.68 -26.57 0.18
CA LEU A 407 -17.32 -27.80 0.65
C LEU A 407 -17.72 -28.75 -0.49
N GLU A 408 -18.26 -28.24 -1.59
CA GLU A 408 -18.64 -29.08 -2.75
C GLU A 408 -17.44 -29.82 -3.36
N VAL A 409 -16.27 -29.15 -3.39
CA VAL A 409 -15.02 -29.77 -3.86
C VAL A 409 -14.53 -30.83 -2.87
N LEU A 410 -14.68 -30.59 -1.56
CA LEU A 410 -14.35 -31.57 -0.53
C LEU A 410 -15.21 -32.83 -0.62
N GLU A 411 -16.53 -32.66 -0.77
CA GLU A 411 -17.48 -33.76 -0.93
C GLU A 411 -17.19 -34.55 -2.22
N TYR A 412 -16.86 -33.86 -3.31
CA TYR A 412 -16.44 -34.52 -4.54
C TYR A 412 -15.14 -35.32 -4.35
N LEU A 413 -14.08 -34.71 -3.82
CA LEU A 413 -12.80 -35.39 -3.60
C LEU A 413 -12.91 -36.55 -2.60
N GLN A 414 -13.83 -36.47 -1.64
CA GLN A 414 -14.23 -37.58 -0.77
C GLN A 414 -14.80 -38.75 -1.57
N SER A 415 -15.79 -38.48 -2.42
CA SER A 415 -16.40 -39.52 -3.26
C SER A 415 -15.38 -40.19 -4.19
N VAL A 416 -14.38 -39.43 -4.67
CA VAL A 416 -13.27 -39.95 -5.47
C VAL A 416 -12.38 -40.86 -4.63
N ASP A 417 -12.00 -40.47 -3.42
CA ASP A 417 -11.18 -41.29 -2.52
C ASP A 417 -11.87 -42.61 -2.16
N GLU A 418 -13.17 -42.57 -1.83
CA GLU A 418 -13.99 -43.75 -1.55
C GLU A 418 -14.03 -44.70 -2.75
N ARG A 419 -14.35 -44.18 -3.95
CA ARG A 419 -14.37 -44.97 -5.18
C ARG A 419 -13.03 -45.62 -5.49
N LEU A 420 -11.93 -44.86 -5.41
CA LEU A 420 -10.58 -45.39 -5.65
C LEU A 420 -10.18 -46.46 -4.62
N THR A 421 -10.68 -46.33 -3.39
CA THR A 421 -10.49 -47.34 -2.32
C THR A 421 -11.21 -48.64 -2.65
N GLU A 422 -12.47 -48.57 -3.08
CA GLU A 422 -13.26 -49.73 -3.48
C GLU A 422 -12.68 -50.45 -4.71
N GLU A 423 -12.14 -49.68 -5.67
CA GLU A 423 -11.48 -50.21 -6.87
C GLU A 423 -10.10 -50.84 -6.58
N GLY A 424 -9.58 -50.73 -5.35
CA GLY A 424 -8.27 -51.24 -4.98
C GLY A 424 -7.12 -50.49 -5.67
N PHE A 425 -7.31 -49.21 -6.00
CA PHE A 425 -6.30 -48.39 -6.67
C PHE A 425 -5.08 -48.19 -5.77
N THR A 426 -3.90 -48.54 -6.29
CA THR A 426 -2.63 -48.50 -5.52
C THR A 426 -1.83 -47.21 -5.72
N GLY A 427 -2.34 -46.28 -6.55
CA GLY A 427 -1.72 -44.96 -6.77
C GLY A 427 -2.02 -43.95 -5.65
N SER A 428 -1.63 -42.69 -5.87
CA SER A 428 -1.93 -41.62 -4.90
C SER A 428 -3.41 -41.25 -4.96
N ARG A 429 -4.03 -41.09 -3.79
CA ARG A 429 -5.46 -40.77 -3.61
C ARG A 429 -5.61 -39.37 -3.00
N PRO A 430 -6.78 -38.73 -3.10
CA PRO A 430 -7.07 -37.51 -2.36
C PRO A 430 -6.97 -37.78 -0.85
N THR A 431 -6.04 -37.12 -0.16
CA THR A 431 -5.87 -37.23 1.30
C THR A 431 -5.89 -35.85 1.95
N ASP A 432 -6.30 -35.78 3.22
CA ASP A 432 -6.26 -34.58 4.05
C ASP A 432 -5.09 -34.61 5.04
N THR A 433 -4.77 -33.44 5.60
CA THR A 433 -3.84 -33.29 6.72
C THR A 433 -4.47 -32.46 7.86
N HIS A 434 -3.71 -32.27 8.94
CA HIS A 434 -4.12 -31.35 10.01
C HIS A 434 -4.31 -29.90 9.52
N GLU A 435 -3.72 -29.53 8.38
CA GLU A 435 -3.88 -28.22 7.74
C GLU A 435 -5.31 -27.99 7.25
N ALA A 436 -6.08 -29.04 6.90
CA ALA A 436 -7.45 -28.87 6.41
C ALA A 436 -8.33 -28.19 7.48
N MET A 437 -8.30 -28.71 8.71
CA MET A 437 -9.08 -28.15 9.81
C MET A 437 -8.53 -26.80 10.27
N GLY A 438 -7.20 -26.65 10.35
CA GLY A 438 -6.56 -25.38 10.70
C GLY A 438 -6.87 -24.26 9.71
N GLY A 439 -6.76 -24.56 8.40
CA GLY A 439 -7.08 -23.62 7.31
C GLY A 439 -8.56 -23.27 7.27
N ALA A 440 -9.46 -24.25 7.41
CA ALA A 440 -10.89 -24.00 7.44
C ALA A 440 -11.31 -23.13 8.65
N ALA A 441 -10.70 -23.38 9.83
CA ALA A 441 -10.91 -22.55 11.01
C ALA A 441 -10.37 -21.12 10.82
N ALA A 442 -9.18 -20.99 10.22
CA ALA A 442 -8.59 -19.70 9.89
C ALA A 442 -9.44 -18.89 8.89
N GLY A 443 -10.11 -19.54 7.94
CA GLY A 443 -11.03 -18.92 6.96
C GLY A 443 -12.47 -18.73 7.44
N ASN A 444 -12.79 -19.08 8.69
CA ASN A 444 -14.14 -19.07 9.26
C ASN A 444 -15.16 -19.96 8.51
N HIS A 445 -14.72 -21.07 7.93
CA HIS A 445 -15.58 -21.99 7.18
C HIS A 445 -16.18 -23.04 8.13
N LEU A 446 -17.20 -22.63 8.91
CA LEU A 446 -17.80 -23.47 9.95
C LEU A 446 -18.45 -24.75 9.40
N ASP A 447 -19.11 -24.65 8.26
CA ASP A 447 -19.68 -25.79 7.51
C ASP A 447 -18.60 -26.82 7.14
N VAL A 448 -17.46 -26.35 6.64
CA VAL A 448 -16.28 -27.19 6.33
C VAL A 448 -15.69 -27.79 7.61
N VAL A 449 -15.54 -27.02 8.69
CA VAL A 449 -15.02 -27.53 9.97
C VAL A 449 -15.94 -28.61 10.55
N GLU A 450 -17.26 -28.39 10.53
CA GLU A 450 -18.26 -29.38 10.95
C GLU A 450 -18.21 -30.63 10.08
N TRP A 451 -18.08 -30.46 8.77
CA TRP A 451 -17.99 -31.57 7.82
C TRP A 451 -16.72 -32.39 8.04
N LEU A 452 -15.55 -31.73 8.12
CA LEU A 452 -14.26 -32.36 8.39
C LEU A 452 -14.29 -33.12 9.72
N SER A 453 -14.89 -32.53 10.77
CA SER A 453 -15.01 -33.15 12.08
C SER A 453 -15.89 -34.41 12.09
N LYS A 454 -16.79 -34.57 11.11
CA LYS A 454 -17.67 -35.76 11.00
C LYS A 454 -17.10 -36.84 10.08
N HIS A 455 -16.39 -36.46 9.02
CA HIS A 455 -16.07 -37.37 7.92
C HIS A 455 -14.57 -37.71 7.78
N ARG A 456 -13.67 -36.92 8.38
CA ARG A 456 -12.23 -37.10 8.22
C ARG A 456 -11.54 -37.28 9.57
N SER A 457 -10.52 -38.13 9.59
CA SER A 457 -9.69 -38.43 10.77
C SER A 457 -8.50 -37.48 10.93
N GLY A 458 -8.37 -36.46 10.07
CA GLY A 458 -7.31 -35.45 10.16
C GLY A 458 -7.24 -34.85 11.57
N ALA A 459 -6.08 -34.98 12.22
CA ALA A 459 -5.89 -34.50 13.58
C ALA A 459 -6.05 -32.97 13.61
N CYS A 460 -6.99 -32.45 14.41
CA CYS A 460 -6.96 -31.03 14.77
C CYS A 460 -5.73 -30.77 15.65
N THR A 461 -5.16 -29.58 15.55
CA THR A 461 -4.09 -29.13 16.46
C THR A 461 -4.49 -27.78 17.08
N THR A 462 -3.68 -27.29 18.02
CA THR A 462 -3.87 -25.96 18.61
C THR A 462 -3.87 -24.84 17.55
N ALA A 463 -3.25 -25.07 16.39
CA ALA A 463 -3.18 -24.13 15.29
C ALA A 463 -4.56 -23.69 14.78
N ALA A 464 -5.59 -24.55 14.86
CA ALA A 464 -6.94 -24.19 14.42
C ALA A 464 -7.53 -23.06 15.27
N MET A 465 -7.42 -23.16 16.60
CA MET A 465 -7.92 -22.12 17.51
C MET A 465 -7.01 -20.89 17.51
N ASP A 466 -5.70 -21.09 17.42
CA ASP A 466 -4.73 -19.99 17.31
C ASP A 466 -5.01 -19.13 16.06
N ALA A 467 -5.20 -19.75 14.89
CA ALA A 467 -5.47 -19.04 13.64
C ALA A 467 -6.88 -18.42 13.62
N ALA A 468 -7.90 -19.13 14.10
CA ALA A 468 -9.25 -18.57 14.22
C ALA A 468 -9.28 -17.33 15.13
N ALA A 469 -8.52 -17.36 16.23
CA ALA A 469 -8.39 -16.23 17.13
C ALA A 469 -7.64 -15.06 16.48
N ALA A 470 -6.51 -15.35 15.81
CA ALA A 470 -5.72 -14.35 15.10
C ALA A 470 -6.53 -13.62 14.00
N ASN A 471 -7.50 -14.28 13.37
CA ASN A 471 -8.38 -13.70 12.35
C ASN A 471 -9.71 -13.16 12.91
N GLY A 472 -9.91 -13.18 14.23
CA GLY A 472 -11.04 -12.54 14.88
C GLY A 472 -12.34 -13.34 14.84
N HIS A 473 -12.29 -14.62 14.52
CA HIS A 473 -13.45 -15.50 14.34
C HIS A 473 -13.97 -16.02 15.69
N LEU A 474 -14.56 -15.14 16.49
CA LEU A 474 -15.01 -15.47 17.85
C LEU A 474 -15.96 -16.69 17.90
N ALA A 475 -16.91 -16.79 16.97
CA ALA A 475 -17.83 -17.93 16.91
C ALA A 475 -17.10 -19.25 16.62
N MET A 476 -16.11 -19.23 15.73
CA MET A 476 -15.25 -20.38 15.45
C MET A 476 -14.41 -20.75 16.68
N VAL A 477 -13.82 -19.77 17.37
CA VAL A 477 -13.07 -20.00 18.62
C VAL A 477 -13.97 -20.64 19.69
N GLN A 478 -15.19 -20.15 19.87
CA GLN A 478 -16.18 -20.73 20.79
C GLN A 478 -16.57 -22.15 20.39
N TRP A 479 -16.77 -22.41 19.10
CA TRP A 479 -17.07 -23.74 18.59
C TRP A 479 -15.92 -24.71 18.85
N LEU A 480 -14.69 -24.33 18.48
CA LEU A 480 -13.49 -25.13 18.73
C LEU A 480 -13.32 -25.39 20.23
N HIS A 481 -13.53 -24.40 21.08
CA HIS A 481 -13.45 -24.58 22.53
C HIS A 481 -14.51 -25.56 23.08
N THR A 482 -15.72 -25.56 22.50
CA THR A 482 -16.84 -26.38 22.98
C THR A 482 -16.73 -27.83 22.52
N TYR A 483 -16.30 -28.05 21.27
CA TYR A 483 -16.34 -29.35 20.62
C TYR A 483 -14.97 -30.01 20.43
N ARG A 484 -13.87 -29.31 20.71
CA ARG A 484 -12.49 -29.82 20.58
C ARG A 484 -11.75 -29.75 21.92
N THR A 485 -10.74 -30.59 22.09
CA THR A 485 -9.98 -30.72 23.35
C THR A 485 -8.55 -30.23 23.25
N GLU A 486 -8.05 -29.95 22.04
CA GLU A 486 -6.66 -29.55 21.78
C GLU A 486 -6.30 -28.21 22.43
N GLY A 487 -7.25 -27.28 22.52
CA GLY A 487 -7.03 -25.95 23.09
C GLY A 487 -6.31 -24.99 22.14
N CYS A 488 -5.60 -24.02 22.71
CA CYS A 488 -4.82 -23.02 22.00
C CYS A 488 -3.44 -22.86 22.64
N THR A 489 -2.61 -21.98 22.09
CA THR A 489 -1.36 -21.53 22.69
C THR A 489 -1.43 -20.04 23.00
N THR A 490 -0.33 -19.43 23.46
CA THR A 490 -0.25 -17.96 23.60
C THR A 490 -0.43 -17.25 22.26
N ALA A 491 -0.19 -17.94 21.13
CA ALA A 491 -0.35 -17.38 19.78
C ALA A 491 -1.80 -16.96 19.49
N ALA A 492 -2.82 -17.60 20.08
CA ALA A 492 -4.21 -17.18 19.94
C ALA A 492 -4.43 -15.74 20.44
N MET A 493 -3.98 -15.43 21.66
CA MET A 493 -4.18 -14.10 22.25
C MET A 493 -3.20 -13.08 21.66
N ASP A 494 -1.95 -13.48 21.39
CA ASP A 494 -0.96 -12.62 20.74
C ASP A 494 -1.44 -12.19 19.33
N GLY A 495 -1.89 -13.15 18.51
CA GLY A 495 -2.43 -12.88 17.17
C GLY A 495 -3.73 -12.08 17.20
N ALA A 496 -4.67 -12.42 18.09
CA ALA A 496 -5.91 -11.66 18.25
C ALA A 496 -5.63 -10.20 18.65
N ALA A 497 -4.65 -9.98 19.53
CA ALA A 497 -4.24 -8.64 19.93
C ALA A 497 -3.55 -7.88 18.79
N ALA A 498 -2.62 -8.54 18.09
CA ALA A 498 -1.91 -7.98 16.95
C ALA A 498 -2.86 -7.50 15.84
N ASN A 499 -3.98 -8.19 15.62
CA ASN A 499 -4.98 -7.84 14.59
C ASN A 499 -6.19 -7.06 15.13
N GLY A 500 -6.16 -6.61 16.40
CA GLY A 500 -7.17 -5.69 16.93
C GLY A 500 -8.49 -6.35 17.34
N HIS A 501 -8.53 -7.68 17.50
CA HIS A 501 -9.73 -8.44 17.83
C HIS A 501 -10.01 -8.45 19.34
N LEU A 502 -10.34 -7.27 19.88
CA LEU A 502 -10.55 -7.06 21.32
C LEU A 502 -11.55 -8.04 21.95
N GLU A 503 -12.64 -8.38 21.26
CA GLU A 503 -13.65 -9.31 21.80
C GLU A 503 -13.12 -10.75 21.89
N VAL A 504 -12.27 -11.18 20.95
CA VAL A 504 -11.57 -12.46 21.05
C VAL A 504 -10.57 -12.44 22.20
N VAL A 505 -9.80 -11.35 22.37
CA VAL A 505 -8.87 -11.19 23.49
C VAL A 505 -9.58 -11.28 24.84
N LYS A 506 -10.70 -10.57 25.01
CA LYS A 506 -11.53 -10.63 26.22
C LYS A 506 -12.06 -12.04 26.47
N TRP A 507 -12.55 -12.70 25.41
CA TRP A 507 -13.09 -14.04 25.52
C TRP A 507 -12.02 -15.06 25.91
N LEU A 508 -10.87 -15.05 25.24
CA LEU A 508 -9.72 -15.91 25.56
C LEU A 508 -9.26 -15.68 27.00
N HIS A 509 -9.15 -14.43 27.44
CA HIS A 509 -8.78 -14.11 28.83
C HIS A 509 -9.76 -14.69 29.87
N GLY A 510 -11.06 -14.69 29.58
CA GLY A 510 -12.09 -15.19 30.50
C GLY A 510 -12.24 -16.72 30.51
N HIS A 511 -11.84 -17.41 29.43
CA HIS A 511 -12.16 -18.84 29.23
C HIS A 511 -10.92 -19.74 29.06
N ARG A 512 -9.72 -19.18 28.92
CA ARG A 512 -8.45 -19.89 28.70
C ARG A 512 -7.39 -19.43 29.70
N SER A 513 -6.40 -20.28 29.96
CA SER A 513 -5.35 -20.06 30.96
C SER A 513 -3.94 -19.89 30.38
N GLU A 514 -3.78 -20.11 29.08
CA GLU A 514 -2.52 -20.03 28.34
C GLU A 514 -1.93 -18.61 28.36
N GLY A 515 -2.79 -17.60 28.35
CA GLY A 515 -2.40 -16.20 28.43
C GLY A 515 -1.85 -15.65 27.11
N CYS A 516 -0.92 -14.69 27.23
CA CYS A 516 -0.28 -13.99 26.12
C CYS A 516 1.19 -13.73 26.46
N THR A 517 1.97 -13.28 25.49
CA THR A 517 3.34 -12.80 25.69
C THR A 517 3.41 -11.28 25.58
N THR A 518 4.61 -10.69 25.66
CA THR A 518 4.79 -9.26 25.38
C THR A 518 4.45 -8.91 23.93
N ALA A 519 4.47 -9.90 23.01
CA ALA A 519 4.11 -9.72 21.61
C ALA A 519 2.67 -9.20 21.44
N ALA A 520 1.72 -9.62 22.29
CA ALA A 520 0.35 -9.11 22.24
C ALA A 520 0.28 -7.58 22.32
N MET A 521 1.00 -6.95 23.26
CA MET A 521 0.98 -5.49 23.40
C MET A 521 1.92 -4.82 22.40
N ASP A 522 3.07 -5.42 22.09
CA ASP A 522 4.04 -4.89 21.12
C ASP A 522 3.44 -4.79 19.71
N ASP A 523 2.80 -5.86 19.23
CA ASP A 523 2.19 -5.90 17.90
C ASP A 523 0.84 -5.15 17.84
N ALA A 524 0.05 -5.15 18.91
CA ALA A 524 -1.13 -4.28 18.99
C ALA A 524 -0.73 -2.78 18.92
N ALA A 525 0.38 -2.40 19.55
CA ALA A 525 0.93 -1.05 19.48
C ALA A 525 1.43 -0.72 18.06
N LYS A 526 2.17 -1.64 17.43
CA LYS A 526 2.65 -1.54 16.05
C LYS A 526 1.54 -1.30 15.04
N ASN A 527 0.41 -2.00 15.19
CA ASN A 527 -0.74 -1.95 14.28
C ASN A 527 -1.80 -0.91 14.67
N GLY A 528 -1.59 -0.17 15.78
CA GLY A 528 -2.44 0.96 16.17
C GLY A 528 -3.72 0.61 16.91
N HIS A 529 -3.83 -0.60 17.47
CA HIS A 529 -4.99 -1.07 18.23
C HIS A 529 -4.98 -0.53 19.67
N MET A 530 -5.25 0.77 19.81
CA MET A 530 -5.23 1.50 21.09
C MET A 530 -6.15 0.91 22.16
N ASP A 531 -7.34 0.46 21.76
CA ASP A 531 -8.31 -0.19 22.64
C ASP A 531 -7.80 -1.52 23.20
N VAL A 532 -7.16 -2.35 22.37
CA VAL A 532 -6.48 -3.58 22.78
C VAL A 532 -5.33 -3.27 23.72
N VAL A 533 -4.43 -2.33 23.38
CA VAL A 533 -3.31 -1.94 24.24
C VAL A 533 -3.79 -1.46 25.61
N GLN A 534 -4.80 -0.59 25.65
CA GLN A 534 -5.39 -0.10 26.90
C GLN A 534 -6.05 -1.23 27.70
N TRP A 535 -6.71 -2.17 27.04
CA TRP A 535 -7.33 -3.30 27.71
C TRP A 535 -6.29 -4.26 28.29
N LEU A 536 -5.26 -4.63 27.50
CA LEU A 536 -4.15 -5.46 27.96
C LEU A 536 -3.44 -4.80 29.14
N HIS A 537 -3.17 -3.49 29.07
CA HIS A 537 -2.54 -2.73 30.16
C HIS A 537 -3.31 -2.79 31.48
N ARG A 538 -4.65 -2.78 31.43
CA ARG A 538 -5.50 -2.79 32.63
C ARG A 538 -5.73 -4.18 33.21
N ASN A 539 -5.67 -5.23 32.39
CA ASN A 539 -6.12 -6.58 32.76
C ASN A 539 -5.02 -7.65 32.75
N ARG A 540 -3.83 -7.35 32.21
CA ARG A 540 -2.74 -8.31 32.00
C ARG A 540 -1.43 -7.80 32.61
N GLY A 541 -0.61 -8.74 33.09
CA GLY A 541 0.62 -8.45 33.84
C GLY A 541 1.90 -8.58 33.01
N GLU A 542 1.81 -9.18 31.82
CA GLU A 542 2.93 -9.47 30.93
C GLU A 542 3.58 -8.20 30.38
N GLY A 543 2.79 -7.15 30.16
CA GLY A 543 3.29 -5.85 29.72
C GLY A 543 3.69 -5.80 28.25
N CYS A 544 4.64 -4.91 27.93
CA CYS A 544 5.23 -4.75 26.60
C CYS A 544 6.75 -4.75 26.71
N SER A 545 7.44 -4.77 25.59
CA SER A 545 8.87 -4.46 25.52
C SER A 545 9.10 -3.03 25.03
N ALA A 546 10.37 -2.64 24.85
CA ALA A 546 10.69 -1.39 24.16
C ALA A 546 10.23 -1.39 22.68
N ASP A 547 9.94 -2.58 22.12
CA ASP A 547 9.51 -2.70 20.73
C ASP A 547 8.10 -2.16 20.49
N ALA A 548 7.19 -2.15 21.48
CA ALA A 548 5.91 -1.44 21.36
C ALA A 548 6.08 0.02 20.92
N MET A 549 6.98 0.76 21.58
CA MET A 549 7.22 2.16 21.24
C MET A 549 8.07 2.31 19.97
N ASN A 550 9.07 1.44 19.76
CA ASN A 550 9.89 1.46 18.54
C ASN A 550 9.03 1.24 17.29
N TYR A 551 8.11 0.26 17.32
CA TYR A 551 7.23 -0.07 16.22
C TYR A 551 6.14 0.99 16.02
N ALA A 552 5.51 1.48 17.10
CA ALA A 552 4.54 2.57 17.00
C ALA A 552 5.16 3.84 16.38
N ALA A 553 6.44 4.13 16.70
CA ALA A 553 7.19 5.22 16.10
C ALA A 553 7.44 5.00 14.59
N GLY A 554 7.80 3.78 14.19
CA GLY A 554 8.01 3.41 12.79
C GLY A 554 6.75 3.38 11.93
N THR A 555 5.58 3.13 12.52
CA THR A 555 4.27 3.14 11.82
C THR A 555 3.66 4.55 11.75
N GLY A 556 4.17 5.52 12.53
CA GLY A 556 3.65 6.90 12.52
C GLY A 556 2.50 7.14 13.52
N LEU A 557 2.38 6.31 14.55
CA LEU A 557 1.29 6.34 15.52
C LEU A 557 1.60 7.26 16.71
N LEU A 558 1.68 8.58 16.49
CA LEU A 558 2.06 9.56 17.52
C LEU A 558 1.24 9.42 18.82
N LYS A 559 -0.09 9.25 18.72
CA LYS A 559 -0.95 9.06 19.90
C LYS A 559 -0.63 7.78 20.68
N MET A 560 -0.23 6.71 19.98
CA MET A 560 0.22 5.47 20.61
C MET A 560 1.56 5.67 21.33
N VAL A 561 2.54 6.30 20.68
CA VAL A 561 3.84 6.64 21.27
C VAL A 561 3.65 7.49 22.53
N GLN A 562 2.85 8.55 22.45
CA GLN A 562 2.51 9.41 23.57
C GLN A 562 1.74 8.70 24.70
N TRP A 563 0.95 7.69 24.38
CA TRP A 563 0.24 6.90 25.38
C TRP A 563 1.19 5.93 26.08
N LEU A 564 2.02 5.21 25.32
CA LEU A 564 3.04 4.31 25.85
C LEU A 564 4.03 5.07 26.73
N ASP A 565 4.44 6.27 26.31
CA ASP A 565 5.35 7.15 27.05
C ASP A 565 4.85 7.48 28.45
N ARG A 566 3.54 7.76 28.58
CA ARG A 566 2.91 8.15 29.86
C ARG A 566 2.50 6.98 30.75
N ASN A 567 2.23 5.81 30.17
CA ASN A 567 1.61 4.68 30.88
C ASN A 567 2.53 3.46 31.05
N ARG A 568 3.64 3.40 30.31
CA ARG A 568 4.61 2.28 30.33
C ARG A 568 5.98 2.75 30.80
N ARG A 569 6.75 1.86 31.41
CA ARG A 569 8.08 2.16 31.98
C ARG A 569 9.22 1.59 31.14
N GLU A 570 8.90 0.72 30.19
CA GLU A 570 9.85 0.02 29.33
C GLU A 570 10.55 0.97 28.35
N GLY A 571 9.90 2.09 28.00
CA GLY A 571 10.48 3.16 27.19
C GLY A 571 10.72 2.76 25.74
N CYS A 572 11.76 3.34 25.13
CA CYS A 572 12.16 3.04 23.76
C CYS A 572 13.68 2.83 23.66
N THR A 573 14.15 2.53 22.46
CA THR A 573 15.58 2.55 22.12
C THR A 573 15.82 3.54 20.98
N SER A 574 17.07 3.71 20.56
CA SER A 574 17.40 4.49 19.36
C SER A 574 16.69 4.00 18.09
N ARG A 575 16.17 2.76 18.08
CA ARG A 575 15.33 2.23 17.00
C ARG A 575 14.04 3.02 16.80
N ALA A 576 13.46 3.65 17.83
CA ALA A 576 12.26 4.46 17.68
C ALA A 576 12.52 5.67 16.77
N MET A 577 13.63 6.38 17.00
CA MET A 577 14.04 7.51 16.17
C MET A 577 14.45 7.05 14.76
N ASP A 578 15.18 5.92 14.65
CA ASP A 578 15.57 5.35 13.36
C ASP A 578 14.36 4.94 12.51
N ALA A 579 13.37 4.29 13.13
CA ALA A 579 12.16 3.83 12.46
C ALA A 579 11.25 5.00 12.08
N ALA A 580 11.08 6.00 12.95
CA ALA A 580 10.36 7.23 12.64
C ALA A 580 11.01 7.99 11.47
N ALA A 581 12.35 8.04 11.42
CA ALA A 581 13.09 8.63 10.31
C ALA A 581 12.91 7.84 9.00
N SER A 582 12.91 6.50 9.09
CA SER A 582 12.60 5.63 7.95
C SER A 582 11.15 5.78 7.46
N GLY A 583 10.20 6.09 8.33
CA GLY A 583 8.80 6.34 7.95
C GLY A 583 8.52 7.79 7.52
N GLY A 584 9.46 8.71 7.74
CA GLY A 584 9.25 10.14 7.50
C GLY A 584 8.31 10.79 8.52
N HIS A 585 8.15 10.21 9.71
CA HIS A 585 7.20 10.65 10.74
C HIS A 585 7.77 11.79 11.59
N PHE A 586 7.77 12.99 11.02
CA PHE A 586 8.46 14.17 11.57
C PHE A 586 7.96 14.54 12.99
N GLU A 587 6.66 14.50 13.23
CA GLU A 587 6.08 14.83 14.55
C GLU A 587 6.55 13.86 15.64
N ILE A 588 6.78 12.59 15.28
CA ILE A 588 7.34 11.61 16.22
C ILE A 588 8.81 11.90 16.48
N LEU A 589 9.59 12.31 15.47
CA LEU A 589 10.98 12.72 15.66
C LEU A 589 11.08 13.92 16.61
N LEU A 590 10.21 14.91 16.44
CA LEU A 590 10.12 16.07 17.34
C LEU A 590 9.74 15.64 18.76
N PHE A 591 8.77 14.74 18.90
CA PHE A 591 8.33 14.23 20.21
C PHE A 591 9.45 13.48 20.92
N LEU A 592 10.11 12.54 20.23
CA LEU A 592 11.21 11.77 20.78
C LEU A 592 12.41 12.67 21.12
N LYS A 593 12.72 13.70 20.33
CA LYS A 593 13.78 14.65 20.65
C LYS A 593 13.46 15.49 21.89
N SER A 594 12.20 15.88 22.10
CA SER A 594 11.82 16.73 23.24
C SER A 594 11.66 15.96 24.54
N GLU A 595 11.15 14.73 24.50
CA GLU A 595 10.74 13.98 25.69
C GLU A 595 11.68 12.81 26.04
N ARG A 596 12.57 12.40 25.13
CA ARG A 596 13.41 11.20 25.25
C ARG A 596 14.90 11.52 25.06
N ILE A 597 15.76 10.68 25.63
CA ILE A 597 17.22 10.89 25.68
C ILE A 597 18.00 9.90 24.79
N GLU A 598 17.34 8.87 24.27
CA GLU A 598 17.93 7.72 23.58
C GLU A 598 18.57 8.11 22.22
N GLY A 599 18.08 9.18 21.58
CA GLY A 599 18.59 9.69 20.30
C GLY A 599 18.37 8.73 19.11
N CYS A 600 19.18 8.86 18.06
CA CYS A 600 19.17 7.99 16.88
C CYS A 600 20.51 7.25 16.68
N SER A 601 20.48 6.20 15.88
CA SER A 601 21.68 5.56 15.36
C SER A 601 22.03 6.05 13.95
N ARG A 602 23.08 5.48 13.37
CA ARG A 602 23.52 5.73 11.98
C ARG A 602 22.45 5.36 10.96
N ASN A 603 21.54 4.46 11.32
CA ASN A 603 20.50 3.96 10.42
C ASN A 603 19.44 5.03 10.10
N ALA A 604 19.14 5.96 11.00
CA ALA A 604 18.16 7.02 10.76
C ALA A 604 18.45 7.82 9.49
N ALA A 605 19.67 8.36 9.36
CA ALA A 605 20.06 9.16 8.19
C ALA A 605 20.13 8.32 6.91
N PHE A 606 20.62 7.08 7.01
CA PHE A 606 20.69 6.16 5.86
C PHE A 606 19.28 5.83 5.33
N GLU A 607 18.34 5.47 6.19
CA GLU A 607 16.98 5.11 5.80
C GLU A 607 16.18 6.31 5.29
N ALA A 608 16.30 7.47 5.96
CA ALA A 608 15.69 8.72 5.49
C ALA A 608 16.18 9.09 4.09
N GLN A 609 17.48 8.94 3.81
CA GLN A 609 18.02 9.16 2.47
C GLN A 609 17.50 8.13 1.46
N ARG A 610 17.52 6.84 1.81
CA ARG A 610 17.08 5.74 0.94
C ARG A 610 15.63 5.91 0.49
N LYS A 611 14.76 6.38 1.40
CA LYS A 611 13.34 6.65 1.15
C LYS A 611 13.03 8.09 0.74
N LYS A 612 14.06 8.94 0.53
CA LYS A 612 13.95 10.32 0.06
C LYS A 612 13.15 11.26 0.97
N HIS A 613 13.21 11.06 2.29
CA HIS A 613 12.66 12.00 3.28
C HIS A 613 13.64 13.16 3.50
N VAL A 614 13.62 14.15 2.58
CA VAL A 614 14.63 15.22 2.50
C VAL A 614 14.68 16.10 3.75
N ASP A 615 13.53 16.59 4.22
CA ASP A 615 13.48 17.46 5.40
C ASP A 615 13.90 16.73 6.68
N VAL A 616 13.50 15.46 6.81
CA VAL A 616 13.91 14.59 7.92
C VAL A 616 15.43 14.37 7.91
N LEU A 617 16.01 14.09 6.74
CA LEU A 617 17.45 13.90 6.59
C LEU A 617 18.22 15.18 6.96
N ALA A 618 17.76 16.34 6.49
CA ALA A 618 18.38 17.63 6.80
C ALA A 618 18.30 17.95 8.29
N TRP A 619 17.16 17.65 8.93
CA TRP A 619 16.96 17.80 10.37
C TRP A 619 17.86 16.88 11.19
N LEU A 620 18.01 15.61 10.79
CA LEU A 620 18.91 14.67 11.45
C LEU A 620 20.38 15.12 11.36
N GLN A 621 20.80 15.64 10.21
CA GLN A 621 22.17 16.15 10.02
C GLN A 621 22.48 17.37 10.90
N GLU A 622 21.48 18.21 11.16
CA GLU A 622 21.62 19.39 12.01
C GLU A 622 21.63 19.05 13.50
N HIS A 623 20.75 18.15 13.96
CA HIS A 623 20.62 17.83 15.38
C HIS A 623 21.50 16.66 15.86
N TYR A 624 21.94 15.79 14.95
CA TYR A 624 22.77 14.62 15.25
C TYR A 624 23.99 14.54 14.32
N PRO A 625 24.90 15.53 14.34
CA PRO A 625 26.04 15.61 13.42
C PRO A 625 27.03 14.46 13.57
N ASP A 626 27.08 13.83 14.75
CA ASP A 626 27.96 12.68 15.06
C ASP A 626 27.41 11.34 14.53
N ALA A 627 26.18 11.32 14.01
CA ALA A 627 25.70 10.19 13.22
C ALA A 627 26.41 10.22 11.86
N PRO A 628 27.33 9.28 11.53
CA PRO A 628 28.07 9.32 10.29
C PRO A 628 27.15 9.41 9.08
N GLY A 629 27.54 10.31 8.18
CA GLY A 629 26.89 10.50 6.90
C GLY A 629 26.88 9.23 6.03
N PRO A 630 25.99 9.18 5.04
CA PRO A 630 25.76 8.00 4.23
C PRO A 630 26.98 7.57 3.40
N GLN A 631 27.19 6.25 3.28
CA GLN A 631 28.36 5.63 2.63
C GLN A 631 28.50 5.87 1.11
N ARG A 632 27.52 6.51 0.47
CA ARG A 632 27.62 6.92 -0.95
C ARG A 632 27.06 8.33 -1.13
N ARG A 633 27.94 9.26 -1.54
CA ARG A 633 27.54 10.51 -2.19
C ARG A 633 26.86 10.16 -3.52
N VAL A 634 25.55 9.95 -3.49
CA VAL A 634 24.74 10.24 -4.68
C VAL A 634 24.71 11.76 -4.76
N ARG A 635 25.12 12.32 -5.90
CA ARG A 635 24.97 13.76 -6.17
C ARG A 635 23.48 14.10 -6.14
N ILE A 636 22.95 14.49 -4.98
CA ILE A 636 21.69 15.23 -4.91
C ILE A 636 22.05 16.64 -5.39
N ARG A 637 21.82 16.93 -6.67
CA ARG A 637 22.07 18.25 -7.28
C ARG A 637 21.09 19.34 -6.81
N HIS A 638 20.41 19.17 -5.68
CA HIS A 638 19.30 20.03 -5.24
C HIS A 638 19.46 20.59 -3.82
N LEU A 639 20.69 20.81 -3.37
CA LEU A 639 20.96 21.65 -2.20
C LEU A 639 22.04 22.68 -2.56
N ALA A 640 21.59 23.75 -3.21
CA ALA A 640 22.17 25.09 -3.20
C ALA A 640 21.05 26.07 -3.55
#